data_AF-A0A232EVB7-F1
#
_entry.id   AF-A0A232EVB7-F1
#
_cell.length_a   1.000
_cell.length_b   1.000
_cell.length_c   1.000
_cell.angle_alpha   90.00
_cell.angle_beta   90.00
_cell.angle_gamma   90.00
#
_symmetry.space_group_name_H-M   'P 1'
#
loop_
_entity.id
_entity.type
_entity.pdbx_description
1 polymer ?
#
loop_
_entity_poly.entity_id
_entity_poly.type
_entity_poly.pdbx_seq_one_letter_code
_entity_poly.pdbx_strand_id
1 'polypeptide(L)'
;MEPSSSSTASNRHNEMSLEDKQLHEVKSQIPKSNFQRALCQYCATLSSSLLTLSIGMSIGFSTILIPQLYQKNAEIIVSLEELTWIGSMNYILTTVGAIASGMFAQWLGRKIMIILLTMPYIVSWLILHYSTNSWMLFTALTLSGLSGGLSEAPIQTYVAEISEPALRGSLSATVSMSIMIGIFLQFLIAVYLYWRTLVLVNLAVPIACLLLMIMMPESPHWLITKSRFDDAERALCWLRGWTTASAVREEYQTVFHAPATSRPVNEIIIDPKSSRSQSLKKAIKPYLRKAVLLPFCTVSYAFFVSCFNGSTPLLIFAISLFEQFNSPINEYTATMIMGLLKVIASLLLILLIRYTGKRKLIFLSLAGTGASLLIVAIYSYARDHCEIDVKDYTWIPTAMILISVFASTLGIKSIPWIISGEVFPTDVRSVANGLVSSTCNVYSAIASKVFLYMIRNMTMAGTFLFFTMVNVMGLIVLYFILPETEGRMLKEIEDHYAGVSMAMEMSKAVPVVGYKIFVQLMAKHDPKLSSSSIAKLTSMRNSYQNRKPVGLSLLWSFNQGGRENLAVGLKVWHEVLAPMLEAKSYASYVMKILSDLLKWHSDEETLQSDLYLTLFDTEEKNSYAELQLKKFEQEFGEGRVGFYASDVRNQHQFEEKYDQVLQSHKSVDILINLAGILCDADTELTIDVNFKGLVFCTLTAIDKMGIHRGGKGGTIINVSSIVGLMFHEDFPVYVATKHAVVAFTNSLKSHYAKTGVRAMTMCPGLTSTSMIRTDIAKPLYFVGNSSSALTNRPSQSPKTVGLAIAEMIEKGESGAVWVSEENNPPYAVRDLELYKDRAVPIP
;
A
#
# COMPACT_ATOMS: atom_id res chain seq x y z
N MET A 1 58.41 -14.57 -55.99
CA MET A 1 57.29 -15.47 -56.35
C MET A 1 56.92 -16.22 -55.10
N GLU A 2 55.75 -15.93 -54.54
CA GLU A 2 55.14 -16.64 -53.40
C GLU A 2 54.88 -18.13 -53.75
N PRO A 3 54.70 -19.02 -52.75
CA PRO A 3 53.32 -19.27 -52.26
C PRO A 3 53.16 -19.64 -50.75
N SER A 4 52.02 -19.18 -50.22
CA SER A 4 51.02 -19.81 -49.31
C SER A 4 51.34 -20.30 -47.87
N SER A 5 50.79 -19.54 -46.91
CA SER A 5 49.90 -19.93 -45.77
C SER A 5 50.33 -20.93 -44.69
N SER A 6 50.39 -20.49 -43.42
CA SER A 6 49.36 -20.77 -42.38
C SER A 6 49.83 -20.47 -40.94
N SER A 7 48.95 -19.81 -40.16
CA SER A 7 48.85 -19.79 -38.69
C SER A 7 50.07 -19.37 -37.85
N THR A 8 50.05 -18.15 -37.30
CA THR A 8 50.43 -17.82 -35.89
C THR A 8 50.42 -16.29 -35.67
N ALA A 9 49.24 -15.73 -35.42
CA ALA A 9 49.12 -14.37 -34.87
C ALA A 9 47.75 -14.16 -34.20
N SER A 10 47.43 -14.98 -33.20
CA SER A 10 46.43 -14.63 -32.18
C SER A 10 47.01 -15.03 -30.83
N ASN A 11 47.10 -14.05 -29.91
CA ASN A 11 47.27 -14.16 -28.45
C ASN A 11 48.28 -13.15 -27.89
N ARG A 12 48.05 -11.87 -28.17
CA ARG A 12 48.55 -10.80 -27.29
C ARG A 12 47.51 -9.70 -27.22
N HIS A 13 46.42 -9.90 -26.49
CA HIS A 13 45.68 -8.81 -25.86
C HIS A 13 44.90 -9.33 -24.65
N ASN A 14 45.17 -8.69 -23.50
CA ASN A 14 44.42 -8.68 -22.24
C ASN A 14 44.48 -9.92 -21.32
N GLU A 15 45.63 -10.16 -20.70
CA GLU A 15 45.66 -10.72 -19.34
C GLU A 15 45.98 -9.60 -18.35
N MET A 16 44.92 -9.11 -17.69
CA MET A 16 45.01 -8.17 -16.57
C MET A 16 45.43 -8.96 -15.31
N SER A 17 46.41 -8.47 -14.57
CA SER A 17 46.96 -9.16 -13.39
C SER A 17 45.88 -9.38 -12.30
N LEU A 18 46.03 -10.41 -11.46
CA LEU A 18 45.12 -10.68 -10.35
C LEU A 18 45.04 -9.53 -9.34
N GLU A 19 46.14 -8.79 -9.16
CA GLU A 19 46.17 -7.56 -8.36
C GLU A 19 45.38 -6.43 -9.02
N ASP A 20 45.44 -6.28 -10.35
CA ASP A 20 44.62 -5.30 -11.07
C ASP A 20 43.13 -5.64 -11.03
N LYS A 21 42.77 -6.93 -11.05
CA LYS A 21 41.38 -7.40 -10.86
C LYS A 21 40.87 -7.10 -9.45
N GLN A 22 41.68 -7.34 -8.42
CA GLN A 22 41.35 -7.01 -7.03
C GLN A 22 41.30 -5.49 -6.81
N LEU A 23 42.19 -4.71 -7.43
CA LEU A 23 42.18 -3.25 -7.37
C LEU A 23 40.97 -2.66 -8.13
N HIS A 24 40.52 -3.30 -9.21
CA HIS A 24 39.28 -2.95 -9.92
C HIS A 24 38.02 -3.32 -9.12
N GLU A 25 37.99 -4.47 -8.44
CA GLU A 25 36.91 -4.86 -7.54
C GLU A 25 36.79 -3.89 -6.34
N VAL A 26 37.93 -3.51 -5.74
CA VAL A 26 37.97 -2.55 -4.63
C VAL A 26 37.59 -1.13 -5.08
N LYS A 27 37.98 -0.69 -6.28
CA LYS A 27 37.53 0.60 -6.84
C LYS A 27 36.05 0.60 -7.26
N SER A 28 35.47 -0.56 -7.58
CA SER A 28 34.04 -0.71 -7.92
C SER A 28 33.10 -0.59 -6.71
N GLN A 29 33.64 -0.64 -5.49
CA GLN A 29 32.92 -0.46 -4.23
C GLN A 29 32.97 0.96 -3.68
N ILE A 30 33.60 1.91 -4.37
CA ILE A 30 33.59 3.32 -3.96
C ILE A 30 32.21 3.91 -4.32
N PRO A 31 31.38 4.32 -3.35
CA PRO A 31 30.11 4.97 -3.67
C PRO A 31 30.41 6.25 -4.46
N LYS A 32 30.03 6.28 -5.74
CA LYS A 32 30.11 7.50 -6.54
C LYS A 32 29.33 8.62 -5.86
N SER A 33 29.84 9.85 -5.97
CA SER A 33 29.25 11.04 -5.36
C SER A 33 27.74 11.13 -5.63
N ASN A 34 26.95 11.36 -4.58
CA ASN A 34 25.50 11.58 -4.64
C ASN A 34 25.09 12.61 -5.71
N PHE A 35 26.00 13.54 -6.05
CA PHE A 35 25.82 14.51 -7.12
C PHE A 35 25.70 13.88 -8.52
N GLN A 36 26.56 12.92 -8.88
CA GLN A 36 26.54 12.30 -10.21
C GLN A 36 25.28 11.46 -10.43
N ARG A 37 24.82 10.76 -9.37
CA ARG A 37 23.56 10.00 -9.36
C ARG A 37 22.35 10.90 -9.59
N ALA A 38 22.29 12.02 -8.88
CA ALA A 38 21.24 13.01 -9.06
C ALA A 38 21.29 13.63 -10.46
N LEU A 39 22.49 14.03 -10.92
CA LEU A 39 22.68 14.69 -12.21
C LEU A 39 22.12 13.86 -13.39
N CYS A 40 22.41 12.55 -13.45
CA CYS A 40 21.92 11.69 -14.53
C CYS A 40 20.39 11.62 -14.56
N GLN A 41 19.75 11.53 -13.39
CA GLN A 41 18.28 11.51 -13.26
C GLN A 41 17.66 12.86 -13.62
N TYR A 42 18.29 13.98 -13.23
CA TYR A 42 17.87 15.32 -13.65
C TYR A 42 18.02 15.52 -15.16
N CYS A 43 19.11 15.08 -15.77
CA CYS A 43 19.31 15.16 -17.23
C CYS A 43 18.25 14.37 -18.00
N ALA A 44 17.95 13.14 -17.59
CA ALA A 44 16.90 12.34 -18.21
C ALA A 44 15.51 12.95 -18.04
N THR A 45 15.20 13.47 -16.85
CA THR A 45 13.93 14.14 -16.57
C THR A 45 13.80 15.42 -17.38
N LEU A 46 14.82 16.28 -17.40
CA LEU A 46 14.83 17.54 -18.14
C LEU A 46 14.64 17.31 -19.65
N SER A 47 15.28 16.28 -20.21
CA SER A 47 15.13 15.91 -21.62
C SER A 47 13.68 15.58 -21.99
N SER A 48 12.99 14.78 -21.16
CA SER A 48 11.57 14.48 -21.34
C SER A 48 10.65 15.68 -21.04
N SER A 49 11.09 16.56 -20.14
CA SER A 49 10.36 17.78 -19.75
C SER A 49 10.32 18.83 -20.86
N LEU A 50 11.26 18.82 -21.81
CA LEU A 50 11.23 19.71 -22.99
C LEU A 50 10.02 19.46 -23.89
N LEU A 51 9.57 18.21 -24.05
CA LEU A 51 8.33 17.93 -24.79
C LEU A 51 7.14 18.52 -24.03
N THR A 52 7.12 18.37 -22.71
CA THR A 52 6.09 18.95 -21.83
C THR A 52 6.08 20.49 -21.87
N LEU A 53 7.25 21.10 -22.00
CA LEU A 53 7.40 22.53 -22.25
C LEU A 53 6.81 22.95 -23.61
N SER A 54 7.00 22.13 -24.67
CA SER A 54 6.37 22.34 -25.97
C SER A 54 4.84 22.24 -25.93
N ILE A 55 4.29 21.33 -25.10
CA ILE A 55 2.85 21.26 -24.83
C ILE A 55 2.37 22.60 -24.21
N GLY A 56 3.09 23.12 -23.21
CA GLY A 56 2.79 24.41 -22.59
C GLY A 56 2.84 25.58 -23.58
N MET A 57 3.83 25.60 -24.49
CA MET A 57 3.92 26.60 -25.55
C MET A 57 2.73 26.51 -26.53
N SER A 58 2.30 25.30 -26.89
CA SER A 58 1.12 25.09 -27.75
C SER A 58 -0.17 25.60 -27.11
N ILE A 59 -0.35 25.39 -25.80
CA ILE A 59 -1.49 25.93 -25.05
C ILE A 59 -1.49 27.47 -25.08
N GLY A 60 -0.35 28.10 -24.78
CA GLY A 60 -0.23 29.56 -24.81
C GLY A 60 -0.33 30.16 -26.22
N PHE A 61 0.03 29.40 -27.26
CA PHE A 61 -0.01 29.88 -28.64
C PHE A 61 -1.43 30.22 -29.11
N SER A 62 -2.43 29.46 -28.63
CA SER A 62 -3.84 29.73 -28.96
C SER A 62 -4.27 31.14 -28.52
N THR A 63 -3.76 31.63 -27.39
CA THR A 63 -4.04 32.98 -26.88
C THR A 63 -3.53 34.08 -27.80
N ILE A 64 -2.42 33.83 -28.49
CA ILE A 64 -1.77 34.81 -29.38
C ILE A 64 -2.40 34.75 -30.77
N LEU A 65 -2.74 33.55 -31.24
CA LEU A 65 -3.30 33.34 -32.57
C LEU A 65 -4.71 33.93 -32.71
N ILE A 66 -5.59 33.73 -31.71
CA ILE A 66 -6.99 34.17 -31.75
C ILE A 66 -7.17 35.68 -32.04
N PRO A 67 -6.53 36.62 -31.29
CA PRO A 67 -6.70 38.05 -31.56
C PRO A 67 -6.15 38.46 -32.93
N GLN A 68 -5.06 37.83 -33.40
CA GLN A 68 -4.47 38.10 -34.73
C GLN A 68 -5.39 37.69 -35.88
N LEU A 69 -6.18 36.63 -35.68
CA LEU A 69 -7.19 36.16 -36.65
C LEU A 69 -8.51 36.94 -36.58
N TYR A 70 -8.77 37.63 -35.46
CA TYR A 70 -9.98 38.43 -35.27
C TYR A 70 -9.88 39.84 -35.87
N GLN A 71 -8.67 40.33 -36.17
CA GLN A 71 -8.46 41.66 -36.74
C GLN A 71 -9.05 41.81 -38.16
N LYS A 72 -9.57 43.00 -38.49
CA LYS A 72 -10.20 43.28 -39.80
C LYS A 72 -9.25 43.12 -41.01
N ASN A 73 -7.93 43.18 -40.81
CA ASN A 73 -6.90 42.99 -41.84
C ASN A 73 -6.13 41.68 -41.65
N ALA A 74 -6.74 40.66 -41.04
CA ALA A 74 -6.10 39.37 -40.84
C ALA A 74 -5.77 38.69 -42.18
N GLU A 75 -4.58 38.08 -42.25
CA GLU A 75 -4.14 37.29 -43.43
C GLU A 75 -5.07 36.09 -43.71
N ILE A 76 -5.73 35.59 -42.66
CA ILE A 76 -6.67 34.47 -42.73
C ILE A 76 -7.98 34.94 -42.07
N ILE A 77 -9.00 35.17 -42.90
CA ILE A 77 -10.33 35.57 -42.43
C ILE A 77 -11.05 34.33 -41.90
N VAL A 78 -11.41 34.37 -40.62
CA VAL A 78 -12.11 33.27 -39.93
C VAL A 78 -13.42 33.73 -39.33
N SER A 79 -14.41 32.85 -39.37
CA SER A 79 -15.70 33.04 -38.70
C SER A 79 -15.59 32.89 -37.18
N LEU A 80 -16.59 33.39 -36.45
CA LEU A 80 -16.70 33.20 -34.99
C LEU A 80 -16.72 31.70 -34.61
N GLU A 81 -17.34 30.87 -35.45
CA GLU A 81 -17.38 29.43 -35.23
C GLU A 81 -15.99 28.79 -35.38
N GLU A 82 -15.22 29.19 -36.40
CA GLU A 82 -13.84 28.72 -36.59
C GLU A 82 -12.91 29.18 -35.46
N LEU A 83 -13.05 30.41 -34.95
CA LEU A 83 -12.28 30.90 -33.80
C LEU A 83 -12.54 30.09 -32.52
N THR A 84 -13.81 29.79 -32.23
CA THR A 84 -14.14 28.96 -31.07
C THR A 84 -13.66 27.51 -31.25
N TRP A 85 -13.57 27.01 -32.48
CA TRP A 85 -12.91 25.73 -32.78
C TRP A 85 -11.40 25.80 -32.52
N ILE A 86 -10.71 26.84 -32.98
CA ILE A 86 -9.26 27.04 -32.72
C ILE A 86 -8.95 26.99 -31.21
N GLY A 87 -9.76 27.65 -30.39
CA GLY A 87 -9.57 27.66 -28.93
C GLY A 87 -9.92 26.37 -28.18
N SER A 88 -10.64 25.43 -28.80
CA SER A 88 -11.14 24.20 -28.15
C SER A 88 -10.59 22.90 -28.72
N MET A 89 -10.19 22.90 -30.00
CA MET A 89 -9.80 21.70 -30.75
C MET A 89 -8.61 20.96 -30.14
N ASN A 90 -7.62 21.70 -29.64
CA ASN A 90 -6.44 21.10 -29.00
C ASN A 90 -6.84 20.24 -27.79
N TYR A 91 -7.77 20.71 -26.95
CA TYR A 91 -8.26 19.97 -25.78
C TYR A 91 -9.09 18.73 -26.16
N ILE A 92 -9.93 18.82 -27.21
CA ILE A 92 -10.70 17.67 -27.71
C ILE A 92 -9.76 16.54 -28.13
N LEU A 93 -8.71 16.88 -28.87
CA LEU A 93 -7.80 15.87 -29.43
C LEU A 93 -6.77 15.38 -28.43
N THR A 94 -6.42 16.21 -27.45
CA THR A 94 -5.67 15.78 -26.26
C THR A 94 -6.44 14.69 -25.50
N THR A 95 -7.78 14.77 -25.44
CA THR A 95 -8.61 13.71 -24.84
C THR A 95 -8.45 12.39 -25.58
N VAL A 96 -8.56 12.41 -26.92
CA VAL A 96 -8.42 11.21 -27.76
C VAL A 96 -7.01 10.61 -27.60
N GLY A 97 -5.98 11.47 -27.59
CA GLY A 97 -4.59 11.06 -27.37
C GLY A 97 -4.36 10.45 -26.00
N ALA A 98 -4.91 11.05 -24.93
CA ALA A 98 -4.72 10.59 -23.55
C ALA A 98 -5.29 9.19 -23.30
N ILE A 99 -6.46 8.87 -23.87
CA ILE A 99 -7.07 7.53 -23.77
C ILE A 99 -6.19 6.48 -24.45
N ALA A 100 -5.64 6.80 -25.62
CA ALA A 100 -4.77 5.90 -26.38
C ALA A 100 -3.35 5.76 -25.77
N SER A 101 -2.87 6.80 -25.09
CA SER A 101 -1.49 6.95 -24.61
C SER A 101 -1.00 5.73 -23.81
N GLY A 102 -1.81 5.26 -22.86
CA GLY A 102 -1.44 4.14 -21.98
C GLY A 102 -1.21 2.81 -22.70
N MET A 103 -1.97 2.54 -23.76
CA MET A 103 -1.82 1.30 -24.55
C MET A 103 -0.52 1.32 -25.37
N PHE A 104 -0.25 2.44 -26.05
CA PHE A 104 0.93 2.59 -26.88
C PHE A 104 2.23 2.61 -26.06
N ALA A 105 2.21 3.27 -24.90
CA ALA A 105 3.38 3.35 -24.02
C ALA A 105 3.82 2.00 -23.43
N GLN A 106 2.91 1.02 -23.30
CA GLN A 106 3.25 -0.35 -22.91
C GLN A 106 3.85 -1.15 -24.07
N TRP A 107 3.36 -0.92 -25.30
CA TRP A 107 3.81 -1.65 -26.48
C TRP A 107 5.20 -1.21 -26.96
N LEU A 108 5.41 0.10 -27.16
CA LEU A 108 6.62 0.66 -27.79
C LEU A 108 7.76 0.97 -26.83
N GLY A 109 7.48 1.18 -25.54
CA GLY A 109 8.44 1.74 -24.58
C GLY A 109 8.28 3.24 -24.43
N ARG A 110 8.86 3.80 -23.36
CA ARG A 110 8.60 5.17 -22.92
C ARG A 110 9.46 6.17 -23.69
N LYS A 111 10.76 5.91 -23.81
CA LYS A 111 11.70 6.73 -24.61
C LYS A 111 11.27 6.77 -26.08
N ILE A 112 10.98 5.62 -26.66
CA ILE A 112 10.62 5.54 -28.10
C ILE A 112 9.33 6.31 -28.37
N MET A 113 8.33 6.19 -27.49
CA MET A 113 7.09 6.96 -27.62
C MET A 113 7.34 8.47 -27.55
N ILE A 114 8.16 8.95 -26.62
CA ILE A 114 8.52 10.38 -26.52
C ILE A 114 9.18 10.85 -27.83
N ILE A 115 10.15 10.09 -28.35
CA ILE A 115 10.82 10.41 -29.62
C ILE A 115 9.83 10.48 -30.78
N LEU A 116 8.97 9.47 -30.94
CA LEU A 116 7.97 9.42 -32.03
C LEU A 116 6.97 10.59 -31.95
N LEU A 117 6.62 11.04 -30.74
CA LEU A 117 5.68 12.14 -30.54
C LEU A 117 6.30 13.53 -30.75
N THR A 118 7.63 13.66 -30.68
CA THR A 118 8.28 14.94 -31.04
C THR A 118 8.11 15.29 -32.52
N MET A 119 8.06 14.28 -33.41
CA MET A 119 7.94 14.47 -34.85
C MET A 119 6.64 15.18 -35.26
N PRO A 120 5.43 14.73 -34.84
CA PRO A 120 4.20 15.44 -35.14
C PRO A 120 4.13 16.84 -34.51
N TYR A 121 4.83 17.11 -33.40
CA TYR A 121 4.98 18.49 -32.89
C TYR A 121 5.80 19.38 -33.83
N ILE A 122 6.93 18.87 -34.35
CA ILE A 122 7.76 19.59 -35.35
C ILE A 122 6.93 19.90 -36.60
N VAL A 123 6.21 18.90 -37.12
CA VAL A 123 5.33 19.05 -38.29
C VAL A 123 4.20 20.04 -38.01
N SER A 124 3.60 20.00 -36.82
CA SER A 124 2.55 20.96 -36.43
C SER A 124 3.04 22.41 -36.49
N TRP A 125 4.21 22.70 -35.93
CA TRP A 125 4.78 24.06 -35.97
C TRP A 125 5.11 24.48 -37.41
N LEU A 126 5.65 23.59 -38.24
CA LEU A 126 5.89 23.89 -39.66
C LEU A 126 4.60 24.22 -40.42
N ILE A 127 3.54 23.44 -40.22
CA ILE A 127 2.23 23.69 -40.85
C ILE A 127 1.67 25.05 -40.39
N LEU A 128 1.78 25.39 -39.10
CA LEU A 128 1.34 26.70 -38.59
C LEU A 128 2.09 27.85 -39.27
N HIS A 129 3.41 27.75 -39.44
CA HIS A 129 4.20 28.79 -40.08
C HIS A 129 3.79 29.04 -41.54
N TYR A 130 3.58 27.97 -42.31
CA TYR A 130 3.19 28.04 -43.72
C TYR A 130 1.67 28.08 -43.96
N SER A 131 0.87 28.27 -42.91
CA SER A 131 -0.58 28.24 -43.02
C SER A 131 -1.13 29.42 -43.84
N THR A 132 -1.96 29.10 -44.84
CA THR A 132 -2.69 30.09 -45.67
C THR A 132 -4.20 29.98 -45.54
N ASN A 133 -4.70 28.82 -45.07
CA ASN A 133 -6.13 28.52 -44.93
C ASN A 133 -6.46 28.05 -43.51
N SER A 134 -7.70 28.26 -43.05
CA SER A 134 -8.21 27.81 -41.75
C SER A 134 -8.03 26.30 -41.53
N TRP A 135 -8.20 25.49 -42.58
CA TRP A 135 -8.00 24.04 -42.52
C TRP A 135 -6.56 23.62 -42.18
N MET A 136 -5.55 24.40 -42.58
CA MET A 136 -4.16 24.13 -42.20
C MET A 136 -3.94 24.40 -40.71
N LEU A 137 -4.55 25.46 -40.17
CA LEU A 137 -4.54 25.75 -38.73
C LEU A 137 -5.18 24.60 -37.95
N PHE A 138 -6.36 24.12 -38.39
CA PHE A 138 -7.03 22.97 -37.77
C PHE A 138 -6.18 21.69 -37.83
N THR A 139 -5.53 21.43 -38.97
CA THR A 139 -4.66 20.25 -39.13
C THR A 139 -3.47 20.31 -38.17
N ALA A 140 -2.83 21.48 -38.02
CA ALA A 140 -1.74 21.64 -37.08
C ALA A 140 -2.18 21.53 -35.61
N LEU A 141 -3.29 22.18 -35.24
CA LEU A 141 -3.88 22.06 -33.90
C LEU A 141 -4.31 20.63 -33.60
N THR A 142 -4.71 19.88 -34.62
CA THR A 142 -5.02 18.46 -34.51
C THR A 142 -3.79 17.64 -34.15
N LEU A 143 -2.72 17.85 -34.91
CA LEU A 143 -1.49 17.11 -34.76
C LEU A 143 -0.82 17.38 -33.42
N SER A 144 -0.77 18.65 -32.99
CA SER A 144 -0.25 19.04 -31.68
C SER A 144 -1.13 18.56 -30.53
N GLY A 145 -2.47 18.67 -30.62
CA GLY A 145 -3.39 18.19 -29.59
C GLY A 145 -3.31 16.67 -29.39
N LEU A 146 -3.35 15.88 -30.48
CA LEU A 146 -3.23 14.42 -30.41
C LEU A 146 -1.87 14.00 -29.81
N SER A 147 -0.79 14.67 -30.20
CA SER A 147 0.56 14.40 -29.69
C SER A 147 0.72 14.80 -28.22
N GLY A 148 0.11 15.91 -27.81
CA GLY A 148 0.05 16.34 -26.42
C GLY A 148 -0.62 15.30 -25.54
N GLY A 149 -1.80 14.81 -25.93
CA GLY A 149 -2.50 13.75 -25.20
C GLY A 149 -1.72 12.44 -25.15
N LEU A 150 -1.10 12.03 -26.26
CA LEU A 150 -0.30 10.80 -26.33
C LEU A 150 0.99 10.88 -25.49
N SER A 151 1.53 12.07 -25.23
CA SER A 151 2.81 12.25 -24.53
C SER A 151 2.69 12.32 -23.01
N GLU A 152 1.51 12.63 -22.47
CA GLU A 152 1.31 12.84 -21.02
C GLU A 152 1.64 11.58 -20.18
N ALA A 153 1.04 10.43 -20.50
CA ALA A 153 1.26 9.20 -19.74
C ALA A 153 2.70 8.64 -19.83
N PRO A 154 3.36 8.54 -21.01
CA PRO A 154 4.72 8.04 -21.09
C PRO A 154 5.74 8.94 -20.39
N ILE A 155 5.57 10.27 -20.40
CA ILE A 155 6.48 11.19 -19.69
C ILE A 155 6.37 10.98 -18.17
N GLN A 156 5.15 10.98 -17.62
CA GLN A 156 4.96 10.77 -16.18
C GLN A 156 5.47 9.39 -15.73
N THR A 157 5.21 8.35 -16.53
CA THR A 157 5.66 6.98 -16.24
C THR A 157 7.17 6.87 -16.34
N TYR A 158 7.79 7.49 -17.36
CA TYR A 158 9.24 7.50 -17.54
C TYR A 158 9.95 8.10 -16.33
N VAL A 159 9.52 9.29 -15.88
CA VAL A 159 10.11 9.96 -14.71
C VAL A 159 9.91 9.14 -13.43
N ALA A 160 8.76 8.50 -13.26
CA ALA A 160 8.51 7.63 -12.11
C ALA A 160 9.39 6.38 -12.09
N GLU A 161 9.64 5.76 -13.26
CA GLU A 161 10.41 4.51 -13.40
C GLU A 161 11.93 4.74 -13.35
N ILE A 162 12.45 5.90 -13.74
CA ILE A 162 13.89 6.19 -13.70
C ILE A 162 14.37 6.79 -12.37
N SER A 163 13.44 7.39 -11.59
CA SER A 163 13.76 8.16 -10.40
C SER A 163 13.87 7.33 -9.12
N GLU A 164 14.90 7.64 -8.33
CA GLU A 164 15.04 7.11 -6.97
C GLU A 164 13.94 7.68 -6.04
N PRO A 165 13.47 6.91 -5.04
CA PRO A 165 12.41 7.34 -4.14
C PRO A 165 12.66 8.72 -3.48
N ALA A 166 13.91 9.03 -3.15
CA ALA A 166 14.28 10.31 -2.53
C ALA A 166 14.14 11.52 -3.48
N LEU A 167 14.37 11.34 -4.78
CA LEU A 167 14.35 12.41 -5.79
C LEU A 167 13.03 12.47 -6.57
N ARG A 168 12.22 11.41 -6.54
CA ARG A 168 11.00 11.24 -7.34
C ARG A 168 10.03 12.42 -7.22
N GLY A 169 9.83 12.95 -6.01
CA GLY A 169 8.95 14.10 -5.79
C GLY A 169 9.43 15.37 -6.50
N SER A 170 10.73 15.67 -6.43
CA SER A 170 11.34 16.84 -7.09
C SER A 170 11.29 16.71 -8.61
N LEU A 171 11.66 15.54 -9.13
CA LEU A 171 11.70 15.26 -10.58
C LEU A 171 10.29 15.28 -11.20
N SER A 172 9.28 14.76 -10.49
CA SER A 172 7.88 14.82 -10.94
C SER A 172 7.35 16.25 -10.94
N ALA A 173 7.77 17.09 -9.99
CA ALA A 173 7.41 18.50 -9.95
C ALA A 173 8.04 19.29 -11.13
N THR A 174 9.27 18.95 -11.55
CA THR A 174 9.93 19.58 -12.71
C THR A 174 9.08 19.44 -13.98
N VAL A 175 8.52 18.25 -14.25
CA VAL A 175 7.64 18.01 -15.40
C VAL A 175 6.42 18.94 -15.38
N SER A 176 5.76 19.06 -14.23
CA SER A 176 4.55 19.90 -14.09
C SER A 176 4.88 21.39 -14.25
N MET A 177 6.03 21.83 -13.72
CA MET A 177 6.51 23.20 -13.88
C MET A 177 6.85 23.55 -15.34
N SER A 178 7.33 22.58 -16.12
CA SER A 178 7.68 22.81 -17.53
C SER A 178 6.49 23.28 -18.37
N ILE A 179 5.25 22.85 -18.09
CA ILE A 179 4.05 23.38 -18.76
C ILE A 179 3.89 24.88 -18.46
N MET A 180 4.00 25.27 -17.18
CA MET A 180 3.82 26.67 -16.77
C MET A 180 4.92 27.57 -17.34
N ILE A 181 6.16 27.09 -17.34
CA ILE A 181 7.29 27.76 -17.98
C ILE A 181 7.05 27.88 -19.49
N GLY A 182 6.53 26.84 -20.14
CA GLY A 182 6.19 26.87 -21.58
C GLY A 182 5.16 27.94 -21.92
N ILE A 183 4.08 28.04 -21.14
CA ILE A 183 3.05 29.09 -21.30
C ILE A 183 3.67 30.49 -21.10
N PHE A 184 4.51 30.65 -20.08
CA PHE A 184 5.18 31.92 -19.82
C PHE A 184 6.14 32.33 -20.94
N LEU A 185 7.00 31.41 -21.41
CA LEU A 185 7.93 31.66 -22.51
C LEU A 185 7.18 32.04 -23.79
N GLN A 186 6.07 31.37 -24.06
CA GLN A 186 5.21 31.66 -25.19
C GLN A 186 4.68 33.10 -25.15
N PHE A 187 4.22 33.57 -23.99
CA PHE A 187 3.76 34.96 -23.82
C PHE A 187 4.90 35.97 -23.85
N LEU A 188 6.06 35.62 -23.30
CA LEU A 188 7.25 36.47 -23.34
C LEU A 188 7.72 36.70 -24.77
N ILE A 189 7.81 35.65 -25.58
CA ILE A 189 8.25 35.74 -26.99
C ILE A 189 7.21 36.55 -27.81
N ALA A 190 5.92 36.42 -27.49
CA ALA A 190 4.85 37.12 -28.19
C ALA A 190 4.83 38.64 -28.00
N VAL A 191 5.51 39.17 -26.97
CA VAL A 191 5.69 40.62 -26.80
C VAL A 191 6.57 41.19 -27.91
N TYR A 192 7.53 40.41 -28.41
CA TYR A 192 8.58 40.89 -29.33
C TYR A 192 8.42 40.40 -30.77
N LEU A 193 7.79 39.24 -30.97
CA LEU A 193 7.74 38.57 -32.27
C LEU A 193 6.32 38.42 -32.80
N TYR A 194 6.18 38.57 -34.12
CA TYR A 194 4.96 38.20 -34.85
C TYR A 194 4.72 36.69 -34.78
N TRP A 195 3.45 36.26 -34.77
CA TRP A 195 3.06 34.87 -34.48
C TRP A 195 3.69 33.83 -35.44
N ARG A 196 3.92 34.17 -36.72
CA ARG A 196 4.59 33.26 -37.68
C ARG A 196 6.07 33.05 -37.35
N THR A 197 6.78 34.11 -36.97
CA THR A 197 8.20 34.04 -36.57
C THR A 197 8.34 33.35 -35.22
N LEU A 198 7.39 33.61 -34.31
CA LEU A 198 7.30 32.93 -33.02
C LEU A 198 7.23 31.42 -33.20
N VAL A 199 6.41 30.93 -34.11
CA VAL A 199 6.26 29.49 -34.40
C VAL A 199 7.59 28.85 -34.84
N LEU A 200 8.42 29.56 -35.60
CA LEU A 200 9.76 29.09 -35.97
C LEU A 200 10.67 28.98 -34.75
N VAL A 201 10.62 29.93 -33.81
CA VAL A 201 11.37 29.85 -32.56
C VAL A 201 10.92 28.65 -31.72
N ASN A 202 9.61 28.38 -31.68
CA ASN A 202 9.05 27.24 -30.96
C ASN A 202 9.53 25.88 -31.49
N LEU A 203 9.96 25.81 -32.77
CA LEU A 203 10.50 24.60 -33.38
C LEU A 203 11.79 24.12 -32.71
N ALA A 204 12.57 25.03 -32.11
CA ALA A 204 13.83 24.69 -31.46
C ALA A 204 13.64 23.74 -30.26
N VAL A 205 12.52 23.87 -29.53
CA VAL A 205 12.23 23.07 -28.32
C VAL A 205 12.02 21.58 -28.61
N PRO A 206 11.10 21.16 -29.50
CA PRO A 206 10.90 19.74 -29.81
C PRO A 206 12.12 19.14 -30.53
N ILE A 207 12.88 19.92 -31.32
CA ILE A 207 14.14 19.45 -31.91
C ILE A 207 15.18 19.18 -30.81
N ALA A 208 15.33 20.08 -29.84
CA ALA A 208 16.22 19.85 -28.70
C ALA A 208 15.79 18.63 -27.88
N CYS A 209 14.47 18.43 -27.69
CA CYS A 209 13.94 17.24 -27.03
C CYS A 209 14.32 15.97 -27.80
N LEU A 210 14.14 15.94 -29.12
CA LEU A 210 14.51 14.80 -29.97
C LEU A 210 16.00 14.45 -29.83
N LEU A 211 16.88 15.43 -29.96
CA LEU A 211 18.33 15.23 -29.88
C LEU A 211 18.76 14.70 -28.51
N LEU A 212 18.22 15.27 -27.42
CA LEU A 212 18.58 14.87 -26.06
C LEU A 212 17.99 13.50 -25.70
N MET A 213 16.75 13.21 -26.09
CA MET A 213 16.10 11.94 -25.78
C MET A 213 16.76 10.75 -26.46
N ILE A 214 17.37 10.92 -27.65
CA ILE A 214 18.14 9.86 -28.31
C ILE A 214 19.28 9.36 -27.40
N MET A 215 19.92 10.26 -26.64
CA MET A 215 21.04 9.95 -25.75
C MET A 215 20.63 9.32 -24.41
N MET A 216 19.37 9.48 -24.00
CA MET A 216 18.88 8.98 -22.70
C MET A 216 18.58 7.48 -22.76
N PRO A 217 18.71 6.73 -21.64
CA PRO A 217 18.33 5.32 -21.60
C PRO A 217 16.80 5.12 -21.65
N GLU A 218 16.36 3.92 -22.01
CA GLU A 218 14.95 3.53 -21.85
C GLU A 218 14.68 3.13 -20.40
N SER A 219 13.41 3.11 -19.99
CA SER A 219 13.03 2.69 -18.65
C SER A 219 13.53 1.26 -18.30
N PRO A 220 14.26 1.09 -17.19
CA PRO A 220 14.72 -0.24 -16.76
C PRO A 220 13.55 -1.17 -16.42
N HIS A 221 12.48 -0.63 -15.83
CA HIS A 221 11.26 -1.39 -15.54
C HIS A 221 10.59 -1.93 -16.81
N TRP A 222 10.50 -1.10 -17.85
CA TRP A 222 9.93 -1.54 -19.14
C TRP A 222 10.78 -2.64 -19.78
N LEU A 223 12.11 -2.48 -19.78
CA LEU A 223 13.04 -3.43 -20.37
C LEU A 223 12.93 -4.82 -19.69
N ILE A 224 12.76 -4.86 -18.37
CA ILE A 224 12.50 -6.10 -17.61
C ILE A 224 11.19 -6.75 -18.07
N THR A 225 10.10 -5.99 -18.25
CA THR A 225 8.82 -6.55 -18.73
C THR A 225 8.88 -7.12 -20.15
N LYS A 226 9.88 -6.72 -20.95
CA LYS A 226 10.15 -7.23 -22.30
C LYS A 226 11.24 -8.33 -22.31
N SER A 227 11.65 -8.82 -21.15
CA SER A 227 12.71 -9.83 -20.99
C SER A 227 14.07 -9.39 -21.54
N ARG A 228 14.34 -8.08 -21.62
CA ARG A 228 15.62 -7.49 -22.05
C ARG A 228 16.48 -7.13 -20.84
N PHE A 229 16.98 -8.14 -20.15
CA PHE A 229 17.65 -8.01 -18.85
C PHE A 229 18.98 -7.24 -18.92
N ASP A 230 19.83 -7.53 -19.91
CA ASP A 230 21.13 -6.86 -20.06
C ASP A 230 20.97 -5.37 -20.39
N ASP A 231 19.94 -5.02 -21.15
CA ASP A 231 19.62 -3.62 -21.46
C ASP A 231 19.10 -2.88 -20.22
N ALA A 232 18.29 -3.55 -19.40
CA ALA A 232 17.75 -2.99 -18.16
C ALA A 232 18.87 -2.69 -17.14
N GLU A 233 19.83 -3.60 -17.00
CA GLU A 233 21.00 -3.40 -16.14
C GLU A 233 21.87 -2.23 -16.63
N ARG A 234 22.14 -2.14 -17.94
CA ARG A 234 22.88 -1.00 -18.53
C ARG A 234 22.16 0.33 -18.34
N ALA A 235 20.85 0.36 -18.53
CA ALA A 235 20.04 1.55 -18.32
C ALA A 235 20.10 2.02 -16.86
N LEU A 236 19.98 1.10 -15.91
CA LEU A 236 20.04 1.40 -14.48
C LEU A 236 21.43 1.85 -14.05
N CYS A 237 22.50 1.24 -14.57
CA CYS A 237 23.89 1.68 -14.38
C CYS A 237 24.11 3.13 -14.84
N TRP A 238 23.54 3.53 -15.98
CA TRP A 238 23.60 4.92 -16.45
C TRP A 238 22.85 5.86 -15.50
N LEU A 239 21.62 5.52 -15.12
CA LEU A 239 20.76 6.33 -14.24
C LEU A 239 21.34 6.52 -12.84
N ARG A 240 22.13 5.57 -12.35
CA ARG A 240 22.83 5.62 -11.06
C ARG A 240 24.25 6.20 -11.16
N GLY A 241 24.53 7.03 -12.17
CA GLY A 241 25.79 7.78 -12.29
C GLY A 241 26.91 7.03 -13.01
N TRP A 242 26.58 6.33 -14.11
CA TRP A 242 27.53 5.49 -14.87
C TRP A 242 28.23 4.44 -14.02
N THR A 243 27.51 3.82 -13.09
CA THR A 243 28.06 2.84 -12.14
C THR A 243 28.23 1.45 -12.77
N THR A 244 28.88 0.53 -12.06
CA THR A 244 29.05 -0.87 -12.48
C THR A 244 27.86 -1.73 -12.09
N ALA A 245 27.63 -2.82 -12.85
CA ALA A 245 26.56 -3.80 -12.62
C ALA A 245 26.52 -4.34 -11.17
N SER A 246 27.69 -4.53 -10.55
CA SER A 246 27.82 -5.00 -9.17
C SER A 246 27.12 -4.09 -8.14
N ALA A 247 27.21 -2.77 -8.30
CA ALA A 247 26.65 -1.78 -7.37
C ALA A 247 25.13 -1.64 -7.47
N VAL A 248 24.53 -2.13 -8.54
CA VAL A 248 23.11 -1.99 -8.87
C VAL A 248 22.36 -3.31 -8.67
N ARG A 249 23.09 -4.41 -8.46
CA ARG A 249 22.54 -5.77 -8.43
C ARG A 249 21.45 -5.98 -7.38
N GLU A 250 21.58 -5.37 -6.21
CA GLU A 250 20.57 -5.44 -5.14
C GLU A 250 19.27 -4.71 -5.53
N GLU A 251 19.37 -3.51 -6.10
CA GLU A 251 18.23 -2.75 -6.64
C GLU A 251 17.58 -3.50 -7.81
N TYR A 252 18.41 -4.03 -8.72
CA TYR A 252 17.97 -4.83 -9.86
C TYR A 252 17.21 -6.08 -9.40
N GLN A 253 17.74 -6.82 -8.42
CA GLN A 253 17.06 -7.99 -7.83
C GLN A 253 15.76 -7.59 -7.13
N THR A 254 15.72 -6.45 -6.43
CA THR A 254 14.48 -5.95 -5.82
C THR A 254 13.43 -5.62 -6.86
N VAL A 255 13.81 -4.98 -7.97
CA VAL A 255 12.90 -4.66 -9.08
C VAL A 255 12.47 -5.92 -9.84
N PHE A 256 13.34 -6.92 -9.95
CA PHE A 256 13.06 -8.22 -10.58
C PHE A 256 12.15 -9.11 -9.73
N HIS A 257 12.31 -9.10 -8.40
CA HIS A 257 11.52 -9.90 -7.45
C HIS A 257 10.28 -9.18 -6.92
N ALA A 258 10.14 -7.86 -7.16
CA ALA A 258 8.86 -7.18 -6.94
C ALA A 258 7.80 -7.93 -7.76
N PRO A 259 6.71 -8.41 -7.13
CA PRO A 259 5.69 -9.17 -7.84
C PRO A 259 5.20 -8.29 -8.99
N ALA A 260 5.43 -8.78 -10.22
CA ALA A 260 5.05 -8.09 -11.43
C ALA A 260 3.56 -7.73 -11.34
N THR A 261 3.27 -6.48 -11.00
CA THR A 261 1.94 -5.87 -11.12
C THR A 261 1.53 -5.71 -12.59
N SER A 262 2.41 -6.11 -13.51
CA SER A 262 2.10 -6.42 -14.90
C SER A 262 1.87 -7.93 -15.03
N ARG A 263 0.61 -8.32 -15.26
CA ARG A 263 0.24 -9.66 -15.69
C ARG A 263 1.22 -10.15 -16.77
N PRO A 264 1.75 -11.37 -16.69
CA PRO A 264 2.46 -11.96 -17.83
C PRO A 264 1.48 -12.03 -19.02
N VAL A 265 1.90 -11.51 -20.16
CA VAL A 265 1.15 -11.45 -21.43
C VAL A 265 0.90 -12.86 -22.03
N ASN A 266 1.27 -13.94 -21.35
CA ASN A 266 1.19 -15.31 -21.88
C ASN A 266 0.05 -16.18 -21.32
N GLU A 267 -0.90 -15.63 -20.56
CA GLU A 267 -2.16 -16.34 -20.27
C GLU A 267 -3.38 -15.46 -20.54
N ILE A 268 -3.57 -15.12 -21.82
CA ILE A 268 -4.92 -15.14 -22.38
C ILE A 268 -4.99 -16.42 -23.20
N ILE A 269 -5.16 -17.55 -22.52
CA ILE A 269 -5.81 -18.69 -23.18
C ILE A 269 -7.21 -18.17 -23.49
N ILE A 270 -7.38 -17.70 -24.73
CA ILE A 270 -8.68 -17.41 -25.30
C ILE A 270 -9.37 -18.76 -25.36
N ASP A 271 -10.14 -19.07 -24.33
CA ASP A 271 -11.12 -20.13 -24.38
C ASP A 271 -12.10 -19.78 -25.51
N PRO A 272 -12.12 -20.50 -26.65
CA PRO A 272 -12.82 -20.06 -27.87
C PRO A 272 -14.35 -19.98 -27.72
N LYS A 273 -14.87 -20.28 -26.52
CA LYS A 273 -16.30 -20.36 -26.22
C LYS A 273 -16.80 -19.32 -25.20
N SER A 274 -15.97 -18.41 -24.69
CA SER A 274 -16.45 -17.35 -23.80
C SER A 274 -16.95 -16.13 -24.58
N SER A 275 -18.24 -15.81 -24.44
CA SER A 275 -18.89 -14.68 -25.10
C SER A 275 -18.14 -13.37 -24.80
N ARG A 276 -17.82 -12.58 -25.84
CA ARG A 276 -17.14 -11.27 -25.79
C ARG A 276 -17.75 -10.31 -24.76
N SER A 277 -19.05 -10.45 -24.49
CA SER A 277 -19.80 -9.69 -23.46
C SER A 277 -19.40 -10.04 -22.01
N GLN A 278 -19.08 -11.31 -21.70
CA GLN A 278 -18.69 -11.74 -20.36
C GLN A 278 -17.25 -11.33 -19.99
N SER A 279 -16.34 -11.25 -20.97
CA SER A 279 -14.97 -10.75 -20.78
C SER A 279 -14.96 -9.24 -20.45
N LEU A 280 -15.74 -8.42 -21.19
CA LEU A 280 -15.90 -7.00 -20.87
C LEU A 280 -16.53 -6.77 -19.49
N LYS A 281 -17.55 -7.53 -19.11
CA LYS A 281 -18.18 -7.41 -17.78
C LYS A 281 -17.20 -7.73 -16.64
N LYS A 282 -16.34 -8.74 -16.79
CA LYS A 282 -15.29 -9.06 -15.81
C LYS A 282 -14.19 -8.00 -15.78
N ALA A 283 -13.84 -7.40 -16.92
CA ALA A 283 -12.86 -6.32 -17.01
C ALA A 283 -13.36 -4.98 -16.42
N ILE A 284 -14.66 -4.67 -16.53
CA ILE A 284 -15.25 -3.41 -16.05
C ILE A 284 -15.62 -3.48 -14.55
N LYS A 285 -15.94 -4.67 -14.02
CA LYS A 285 -16.39 -4.87 -12.62
C LYS A 285 -15.46 -4.24 -11.55
N PRO A 286 -14.12 -4.26 -11.67
CA PRO A 286 -13.22 -3.57 -10.73
C PRO A 286 -13.39 -2.04 -10.72
N TYR A 287 -13.70 -1.44 -11.87
CA TYR A 287 -13.87 0.01 -12.03
C TYR A 287 -15.24 0.51 -11.55
N LEU A 288 -16.24 -0.38 -11.47
CA LEU A 288 -17.58 -0.08 -10.96
C LEU A 288 -17.69 -0.18 -9.42
N ARG A 289 -16.59 -0.44 -8.71
CA ARG A 289 -16.58 -0.47 -7.25
C ARG A 289 -16.79 0.94 -6.70
N LYS A 290 -17.55 1.07 -5.60
CA LYS A 290 -17.79 2.36 -4.92
C LYS A 290 -16.48 3.10 -4.58
N ALA A 291 -15.46 2.36 -4.14
CA ALA A 291 -14.13 2.88 -3.83
C ALA A 291 -13.36 3.49 -5.02
N VAL A 292 -13.81 3.26 -6.26
CA VAL A 292 -13.22 3.83 -7.49
C VAL A 292 -14.15 4.87 -8.10
N LEU A 293 -15.45 4.59 -8.13
CA LEU A 293 -16.46 5.48 -8.70
C LEU A 293 -16.61 6.78 -7.90
N LEU A 294 -16.60 6.71 -6.56
CA LEU A 294 -16.78 7.89 -5.71
C LEU A 294 -15.59 8.87 -5.81
N PRO A 295 -14.30 8.44 -5.72
CA PRO A 295 -13.18 9.32 -5.99
C PRO A 295 -13.14 9.81 -7.45
N PHE A 296 -13.54 8.97 -8.42
CA PHE A 296 -13.67 9.41 -9.81
C PHE A 296 -14.65 10.58 -9.96
N CYS A 297 -15.84 10.47 -9.36
CA CYS A 297 -16.82 11.55 -9.34
C CYS A 297 -16.30 12.81 -8.63
N THR A 298 -15.63 12.66 -7.48
CA THR A 298 -15.06 13.80 -6.74
C THR A 298 -13.99 14.53 -7.55
N VAL A 299 -13.03 13.80 -8.13
CA VAL A 299 -11.95 14.40 -8.93
C VAL A 299 -12.49 14.97 -10.25
N SER A 300 -13.42 14.28 -10.92
CA SER A 300 -14.07 14.80 -12.13
C SER A 300 -14.86 16.08 -11.85
N TYR A 301 -15.56 16.16 -10.71
CA TYR A 301 -16.23 17.41 -10.30
C TYR A 301 -15.23 18.53 -9.99
N ALA A 302 -14.11 18.23 -9.32
CA ALA A 302 -13.06 19.22 -9.10
C ALA A 302 -12.49 19.75 -10.43
N PHE A 303 -12.32 18.90 -11.44
CA PHE A 303 -11.95 19.34 -12.79
C PHE A 303 -13.03 20.16 -13.48
N PHE A 304 -14.30 19.78 -13.36
CA PHE A 304 -15.42 20.58 -13.87
C PHE A 304 -15.37 22.00 -13.30
N VAL A 305 -15.24 22.14 -11.98
CA VAL A 305 -15.09 23.45 -11.33
C VAL A 305 -13.82 24.15 -11.83
N SER A 306 -12.69 23.46 -11.96
CA SER A 306 -11.46 24.07 -12.48
C SER A 306 -11.60 24.61 -13.91
N CYS A 307 -12.41 23.99 -14.76
CA CYS A 307 -12.58 24.40 -16.16
C CYS A 307 -13.59 25.54 -16.28
N PHE A 308 -14.70 25.46 -15.54
CA PHE A 308 -15.80 26.42 -15.57
C PHE A 308 -15.67 27.56 -14.55
N ASN A 309 -14.62 27.59 -13.71
CA ASN A 309 -14.32 28.74 -12.86
C ASN A 309 -13.75 29.96 -13.60
N GLY A 310 -13.61 29.87 -14.93
CA GLY A 310 -13.05 30.90 -15.80
C GLY A 310 -11.56 30.74 -16.12
N SER A 311 -10.80 29.88 -15.42
CA SER A 311 -9.33 29.83 -15.58
C SER A 311 -8.87 29.40 -16.99
N THR A 312 -9.58 28.48 -17.64
CA THR A 312 -9.25 28.02 -19.00
C THR A 312 -9.65 29.06 -20.06
N PRO A 313 -10.91 29.56 -20.12
CA PRO A 313 -11.28 30.59 -21.09
C PRO A 313 -10.52 31.91 -20.90
N LEU A 314 -10.28 32.35 -19.66
CA LEU A 314 -9.53 33.58 -19.37
C LEU A 314 -8.09 33.51 -19.89
N LEU A 315 -7.47 32.33 -19.89
CA LEU A 315 -6.14 32.14 -20.47
C LEU A 315 -6.17 32.25 -22.00
N ILE A 316 -7.13 31.58 -22.64
CA ILE A 316 -7.21 31.48 -24.11
C ILE A 316 -7.60 32.81 -24.74
N PHE A 317 -8.49 33.57 -24.10
CA PHE A 317 -8.97 34.84 -24.62
C PHE A 317 -8.36 36.05 -23.90
N ALA A 318 -7.22 35.87 -23.20
CA ALA A 318 -6.61 36.88 -22.34
C ALA A 318 -6.36 38.22 -23.06
N ILE A 319 -5.67 38.19 -24.21
CA ILE A 319 -5.32 39.39 -24.98
C ILE A 319 -6.58 40.13 -25.40
N SER A 320 -7.56 39.41 -25.96
CA SER A 320 -8.84 39.99 -26.39
C SER A 320 -9.64 40.58 -25.22
N LEU A 321 -9.56 39.99 -24.03
CA LEU A 321 -10.21 40.52 -22.84
C LEU A 321 -9.53 41.81 -22.34
N PHE A 322 -8.20 41.85 -22.31
CA PHE A 322 -7.47 43.06 -21.93
C PHE A 322 -7.70 44.21 -22.92
N GLU A 323 -7.84 43.89 -24.21
CA GLU A 323 -8.23 44.84 -25.25
C GLU A 323 -9.67 45.36 -25.00
N GLN A 324 -10.63 44.46 -24.77
CA GLN A 324 -12.03 44.84 -24.52
C GLN A 324 -12.23 45.69 -23.25
N PHE A 325 -11.40 45.50 -22.23
CA PHE A 325 -11.40 46.30 -21.01
C PHE A 325 -10.57 47.58 -21.10
N ASN A 326 -9.95 47.88 -22.25
CA ASN A 326 -9.04 49.02 -22.44
C ASN A 326 -7.98 49.08 -21.33
N SER A 327 -7.25 47.97 -21.15
CA SER A 327 -6.19 47.84 -20.16
C SER A 327 -5.21 49.02 -20.24
N PRO A 328 -4.79 49.61 -19.10
CA PRO A 328 -3.85 50.73 -19.09
C PRO A 328 -2.44 50.33 -19.54
N ILE A 329 -2.14 49.03 -19.51
CA ILE A 329 -0.91 48.43 -20.03
C ILE A 329 -1.20 47.65 -21.31
N ASN A 330 -0.19 47.56 -22.18
CA ASN A 330 -0.27 46.75 -23.41
C ASN A 330 -0.75 45.31 -23.11
N GLU A 331 -1.66 44.82 -23.94
CA GLU A 331 -2.39 43.56 -23.76
C GLU A 331 -1.47 42.34 -23.77
N TYR A 332 -0.40 42.39 -24.58
CA TYR A 332 0.63 41.35 -24.62
C TYR A 332 1.48 41.36 -23.35
N THR A 333 1.84 42.54 -22.84
CA THR A 333 2.56 42.68 -21.56
C THR A 333 1.72 42.20 -20.38
N ALA A 334 0.42 42.51 -20.35
CA ALA A 334 -0.51 41.99 -19.34
C ALA A 334 -0.59 40.45 -19.37
N THR A 335 -0.62 39.88 -20.57
CA THR A 335 -0.64 38.42 -20.77
C THR A 335 0.70 37.76 -20.37
N MET A 336 1.82 38.43 -20.61
CA MET A 336 3.13 37.99 -20.10
C MET A 336 3.17 37.97 -18.57
N ILE A 337 2.67 39.01 -17.90
CA ILE A 337 2.54 39.06 -16.42
C ILE A 337 1.66 37.91 -15.93
N MET A 338 0.56 37.62 -16.63
CA MET A 338 -0.29 36.46 -16.33
C MET A 338 0.51 35.15 -16.37
N GLY A 339 1.36 34.95 -17.39
CA GLY A 339 2.25 33.80 -17.48
C GLY A 339 3.23 33.71 -16.31
N LEU A 340 3.86 34.82 -15.93
CA LEU A 340 4.80 34.88 -14.81
C LEU A 340 4.11 34.53 -13.48
N LEU A 341 2.92 35.09 -13.24
CA LEU A 341 2.13 34.80 -12.05
C LEU A 341 1.76 33.32 -11.94
N LYS A 342 1.52 32.62 -13.07
CA LYS A 342 1.27 31.17 -13.06
C LYS A 342 2.51 30.39 -12.62
N VAL A 343 3.70 30.77 -13.08
CA VAL A 343 4.96 30.13 -12.65
C VAL A 343 5.17 30.35 -11.15
N ILE A 344 5.02 31.57 -10.65
CA ILE A 344 5.14 31.90 -9.23
C ILE A 344 4.10 31.14 -8.39
N ALA A 345 2.84 31.12 -8.82
CA ALA A 345 1.78 30.39 -8.13
C ALA A 345 2.05 28.88 -8.06
N SER A 346 2.59 28.29 -9.13
CA SER A 346 2.95 26.86 -9.15
C SER A 346 4.09 26.52 -8.19
N LEU A 347 5.09 27.41 -8.08
CA LEU A 347 6.19 27.28 -7.10
C LEU A 347 5.67 27.40 -5.66
N LEU A 348 4.83 28.40 -5.39
CA LEU A 348 4.23 28.60 -4.08
C LEU A 348 3.33 27.42 -3.69
N LEU A 349 2.58 26.84 -4.63
CA LEU A 349 1.77 25.65 -4.38
C LEU A 349 2.62 24.50 -3.86
N ILE A 350 3.73 24.17 -4.52
CA ILE A 350 4.63 23.07 -4.12
C ILE A 350 5.15 23.28 -2.69
N LEU A 351 5.48 24.52 -2.33
CA LEU A 351 5.96 24.85 -0.98
C LEU A 351 4.83 24.80 0.06
N LEU A 352 3.65 25.33 -0.26
CA LEU A 352 2.54 25.48 0.67
C LEU A 352 1.78 24.18 0.94
N ILE A 353 1.74 23.22 0.00
CA ILE A 353 1.04 21.94 0.17
C ILE A 353 1.46 21.26 1.47
N ARG A 354 2.77 21.21 1.75
CA ARG A 354 3.33 20.55 2.95
C ARG A 354 2.85 21.17 4.27
N TYR A 355 2.56 22.47 4.28
CA TYR A 355 2.20 23.22 5.49
C TYR A 355 0.69 23.35 5.68
N THR A 356 -0.05 23.58 4.59
CA THR A 356 -1.48 23.95 4.65
C THR A 356 -2.42 22.78 4.35
N GLY A 357 -1.94 21.75 3.66
CA GLY A 357 -2.78 20.67 3.12
C GLY A 357 -3.47 21.05 1.82
N LYS A 358 -3.92 20.04 1.06
CA LYS A 358 -4.48 20.24 -0.29
C LYS A 358 -5.89 20.81 -0.26
N ARG A 359 -6.70 20.41 0.72
CA ARG A 359 -8.12 20.81 0.82
C ARG A 359 -8.26 22.31 1.09
N LYS A 360 -7.47 22.85 2.03
CA LYS A 360 -7.53 24.28 2.39
C LYS A 360 -7.06 25.19 1.24
N LEU A 361 -6.04 24.78 0.50
CA LEU A 361 -5.55 25.51 -0.67
C LEU A 361 -6.59 25.59 -1.78
N ILE A 362 -7.37 24.52 -2.02
CA ILE A 362 -8.49 24.57 -2.97
C ILE A 362 -9.54 25.60 -2.54
N PHE A 363 -9.91 25.66 -1.25
CA PHE A 363 -10.89 26.63 -0.79
C PHE A 363 -10.39 28.08 -0.87
N LEU A 364 -9.13 28.31 -0.50
CA LEU A 364 -8.50 29.63 -0.65
C LEU A 364 -8.49 30.07 -2.12
N SER A 365 -8.17 29.13 -3.02
CA SER A 365 -8.14 29.35 -4.47
C SER A 365 -9.52 29.71 -5.02
N LEU A 366 -10.56 28.95 -4.69
CA LEU A 366 -11.93 29.21 -5.13
C LEU A 366 -12.50 30.52 -4.58
N ALA A 367 -12.25 30.83 -3.31
CA ALA A 367 -12.66 32.09 -2.71
C ALA A 367 -11.97 33.28 -3.38
N GLY A 368 -10.65 33.19 -3.59
CA GLY A 368 -9.87 34.22 -4.26
C GLY A 368 -10.32 34.45 -5.71
N THR A 369 -10.43 33.39 -6.51
CA THR A 369 -10.90 33.50 -7.90
C THR A 369 -12.35 34.00 -7.96
N GLY A 370 -13.25 33.48 -7.13
CA GLY A 370 -14.66 33.91 -7.11
C GLY A 370 -14.83 35.38 -6.74
N ALA A 371 -14.11 35.87 -5.72
CA ALA A 371 -14.15 37.27 -5.31
C ALA A 371 -13.59 38.21 -6.39
N SER A 372 -12.46 37.86 -7.01
CA SER A 372 -11.89 38.66 -8.10
C SER A 372 -12.81 38.74 -9.30
N LEU A 373 -13.41 37.62 -9.73
CA LEU A 373 -14.33 37.62 -10.88
C LEU A 373 -15.66 38.32 -10.56
N LEU A 374 -16.11 38.31 -9.30
CA LEU A 374 -17.28 39.08 -8.87
C LEU A 374 -17.04 40.58 -9.05
N ILE A 375 -15.86 41.08 -8.69
CA ILE A 375 -15.49 42.48 -8.88
C ILE A 375 -15.46 42.83 -10.38
N VAL A 376 -14.93 41.96 -11.23
CA VAL A 376 -14.96 42.15 -12.70
C VAL A 376 -16.39 42.17 -13.24
N ALA A 377 -17.27 41.30 -12.73
CA ALA A 377 -18.68 41.26 -13.12
C ALA A 377 -19.41 42.56 -12.74
N ILE A 378 -19.21 43.04 -11.51
CA ILE A 378 -19.77 44.31 -11.02
C ILE A 378 -19.25 45.49 -11.84
N TYR A 379 -17.94 45.54 -12.12
CA TYR A 379 -17.36 46.57 -12.98
C TYR A 379 -17.98 46.57 -14.38
N SER A 380 -18.10 45.38 -14.99
CA SER A 380 -18.66 45.24 -16.34
C SER A 380 -20.14 45.65 -16.36
N TYR A 381 -20.91 45.30 -15.33
CA TYR A 381 -22.30 45.72 -15.20
C TYR A 381 -22.43 47.24 -15.05
N ALA A 382 -21.59 47.84 -14.20
CA ALA A 382 -21.56 49.29 -13.99
C ALA A 382 -21.17 50.04 -15.26
N ARG A 383 -20.19 49.53 -16.04
CA ARG A 383 -19.79 50.11 -17.34
C ARG A 383 -20.93 50.11 -18.36
N ASP A 384 -21.68 49.01 -18.43
CA ASP A 384 -22.68 48.81 -19.48
C ASP A 384 -24.04 49.45 -19.15
N HIS A 385 -24.41 49.55 -17.86
CA HIS A 385 -25.77 49.95 -17.43
C HIS A 385 -25.82 51.19 -16.53
N CYS A 386 -24.73 51.58 -15.88
CA CYS A 386 -24.68 52.80 -15.09
C CYS A 386 -23.89 53.85 -15.89
N GLU A 387 -24.41 55.06 -16.05
CA GLU A 387 -23.72 56.19 -16.72
C GLU A 387 -22.51 56.72 -15.92
N ILE A 388 -21.85 55.87 -15.12
CA ILE A 388 -20.65 56.20 -14.36
C ILE A 388 -19.47 56.21 -15.33
N ASP A 389 -18.68 57.29 -15.36
CA ASP A 389 -17.46 57.34 -16.16
C ASP A 389 -16.37 56.44 -15.55
N VAL A 390 -16.39 55.16 -15.90
CA VAL A 390 -15.47 54.14 -15.37
C VAL A 390 -14.08 54.17 -16.03
N LYS A 391 -13.80 55.18 -16.87
CA LYS A 391 -12.54 55.32 -17.62
C LYS A 391 -11.30 55.45 -16.73
N ASP A 392 -11.43 56.08 -15.56
CA ASP A 392 -10.33 56.22 -14.60
C ASP A 392 -9.99 54.90 -13.89
N TYR A 393 -10.86 53.89 -13.98
CA TYR A 393 -10.76 52.63 -13.24
C TYR A 393 -10.52 51.39 -14.13
N THR A 394 -10.04 51.56 -15.37
CA THR A 394 -9.74 50.45 -16.30
C THR A 394 -8.65 49.49 -15.80
N TRP A 395 -7.88 49.88 -14.79
CA TRP A 395 -6.90 49.00 -14.14
C TRP A 395 -7.56 47.89 -13.29
N ILE A 396 -8.81 48.08 -12.82
CA ILE A 396 -9.49 47.15 -11.91
C ILE A 396 -9.73 45.79 -12.58
N PRO A 397 -10.36 45.69 -13.78
CA PRO A 397 -10.55 44.40 -14.45
C PRO A 397 -9.23 43.67 -14.73
N THR A 398 -8.22 44.40 -15.20
CA THR A 398 -6.89 43.85 -15.49
C THR A 398 -6.26 43.25 -14.23
N ALA A 399 -6.22 43.99 -13.13
CA ALA A 399 -5.65 43.52 -11.87
C ALA A 399 -6.43 42.32 -11.31
N MET A 400 -7.77 42.36 -11.34
CA MET A 400 -8.60 41.28 -10.81
C MET A 400 -8.52 40.01 -11.65
N ILE A 401 -8.43 40.10 -12.98
CA ILE A 401 -8.20 38.93 -13.85
C ILE A 401 -6.84 38.30 -13.51
N LEU A 402 -5.78 39.09 -13.35
CA LEU A 402 -4.45 38.59 -12.97
C LEU A 402 -4.46 37.89 -11.61
N ILE A 403 -5.12 38.48 -10.60
CA ILE A 403 -5.29 37.86 -9.27
C ILE A 403 -6.10 36.56 -9.38
N SER A 404 -7.16 36.53 -10.20
CA SER A 404 -7.98 35.34 -10.39
C SER A 404 -7.19 34.16 -10.99
N VAL A 405 -6.28 34.43 -11.93
CA VAL A 405 -5.39 33.44 -12.55
C VAL A 405 -4.32 32.96 -11.57
N PHE A 406 -3.76 33.88 -10.79
CA PHE A 406 -2.82 33.52 -9.71
C PHE A 406 -3.49 32.62 -8.67
N ALA A 407 -4.64 33.03 -8.13
CA ALA A 407 -5.39 32.30 -7.12
C ALA A 407 -5.84 30.92 -7.64
N SER A 408 -6.33 30.82 -8.87
CA SER A 408 -6.75 29.54 -9.45
C SER A 408 -5.58 28.58 -9.67
N THR A 409 -4.41 29.09 -10.09
CA THR A 409 -3.19 28.29 -10.29
C THR A 409 -2.59 27.79 -8.96
N LEU A 410 -2.74 28.57 -7.88
CA LEU A 410 -2.30 28.22 -6.53
C LEU A 410 -3.11 27.08 -5.88
N GLY A 411 -4.23 26.66 -6.47
CA GLY A 411 -5.05 25.59 -5.90
C GLY A 411 -5.81 24.79 -6.94
N ILE A 412 -7.04 25.20 -7.25
CA ILE A 412 -8.01 24.38 -8.00
C ILE A 412 -7.52 23.95 -9.39
N LYS A 413 -6.63 24.69 -10.05
CA LYS A 413 -6.12 24.30 -11.38
C LYS A 413 -5.13 23.14 -11.33
N SER A 414 -4.34 23.05 -10.27
CA SER A 414 -3.18 22.16 -10.18
C SER A 414 -3.42 20.98 -9.22
N ILE A 415 -4.12 21.21 -8.11
CA ILE A 415 -4.32 20.21 -7.06
C ILE A 415 -5.15 18.99 -7.53
N PRO A 416 -6.21 19.11 -8.34
CA PRO A 416 -6.96 17.94 -8.82
C PRO A 416 -6.10 16.93 -9.58
N TRP A 417 -5.10 17.40 -10.33
CA TRP A 417 -4.10 16.53 -10.98
C TRP A 417 -3.28 15.74 -9.96
N ILE A 418 -2.87 16.37 -8.86
CA ILE A 418 -2.13 15.71 -7.77
C ILE A 418 -3.03 14.69 -7.05
N ILE A 419 -4.25 15.10 -6.68
CA ILE A 419 -5.22 14.24 -5.97
C ILE A 419 -5.58 13.00 -6.79
N SER A 420 -5.69 13.11 -8.12
CA SER A 420 -5.95 11.95 -8.99
C SER A 420 -4.93 10.81 -8.78
N GLY A 421 -3.65 11.15 -8.60
CA GLY A 421 -2.60 10.17 -8.32
C GLY A 421 -2.67 9.52 -6.94
N GLU A 422 -3.38 10.13 -5.99
CA GLU A 422 -3.44 9.71 -4.58
C GLU A 422 -4.72 8.96 -4.22
N VAL A 423 -5.85 9.22 -4.89
CA VAL A 423 -7.16 8.67 -4.48
C VAL A 423 -7.49 7.31 -5.07
N PHE A 424 -6.88 6.93 -6.20
CA PHE A 424 -7.20 5.65 -6.84
C PHE A 424 -6.36 4.48 -6.31
N PRO A 425 -6.98 3.31 -6.09
CA PRO A 425 -6.28 2.08 -5.73
C PRO A 425 -5.24 1.69 -6.79
N THR A 426 -4.12 1.10 -6.36
CA THR A 426 -2.98 0.76 -7.23
C THR A 426 -3.36 -0.10 -8.43
N ASP A 427 -4.34 -0.98 -8.27
CA ASP A 427 -4.71 -1.98 -9.26
C ASP A 427 -5.45 -1.39 -10.47
N VAL A 428 -6.08 -0.22 -10.29
CA VAL A 428 -6.89 0.46 -11.32
C VAL A 428 -6.41 1.87 -11.64
N ARG A 429 -5.41 2.38 -10.91
CA ARG A 429 -4.96 3.78 -10.93
C ARG A 429 -4.62 4.31 -12.32
N SER A 430 -3.87 3.56 -13.13
CA SER A 430 -3.40 4.03 -14.42
C SER A 430 -4.55 4.34 -15.39
N VAL A 431 -5.52 3.43 -15.49
CA VAL A 431 -6.72 3.60 -16.33
C VAL A 431 -7.66 4.65 -15.76
N ALA A 432 -7.85 4.68 -14.43
CA ALA A 432 -8.69 5.67 -13.76
C ALA A 432 -8.15 7.10 -13.92
N ASN A 433 -6.83 7.29 -13.80
CA ASN A 433 -6.17 8.57 -14.08
C ASN A 433 -6.36 9.01 -15.53
N GLY A 434 -6.13 8.11 -16.50
CA GLY A 434 -6.35 8.44 -17.91
C GLY A 434 -7.79 8.87 -18.20
N LEU A 435 -8.78 8.19 -17.62
CA LEU A 435 -10.19 8.53 -17.79
C LEU A 435 -10.54 9.86 -17.13
N VAL A 436 -10.07 10.13 -15.90
CA VAL A 436 -10.40 11.38 -15.20
C VAL A 436 -9.72 12.59 -15.85
N SER A 437 -8.47 12.47 -16.30
CA SER A 437 -7.76 13.49 -17.06
C SER A 437 -8.48 13.79 -18.39
N SER A 438 -9.01 12.77 -19.04
CA SER A 438 -9.86 12.93 -20.23
C SER A 438 -11.09 13.78 -19.95
N THR A 439 -11.75 13.61 -18.78
CA THR A 439 -12.89 14.47 -18.42
C THR A 439 -12.48 15.95 -18.26
N CYS A 440 -11.31 16.24 -17.70
CA CYS A 440 -10.78 17.60 -17.59
C CYS A 440 -10.58 18.26 -18.97
N ASN A 441 -10.03 17.52 -19.92
CA ASN A 441 -9.82 18.00 -21.28
C ASN A 441 -11.13 18.25 -22.02
N VAL A 442 -12.13 17.37 -21.86
CA VAL A 442 -13.49 17.58 -22.40
C VAL A 442 -14.13 18.83 -21.80
N TYR A 443 -14.09 19.01 -20.47
CA TYR A 443 -14.64 20.21 -19.84
C TYR A 443 -13.91 21.47 -20.28
N SER A 444 -12.58 21.41 -20.44
CA SER A 444 -11.79 22.53 -20.97
C SER A 444 -12.19 22.88 -22.40
N ALA A 445 -12.40 21.88 -23.27
CA ALA A 445 -12.88 22.10 -24.63
C ALA A 445 -14.25 22.78 -24.66
N ILE A 446 -15.20 22.28 -23.85
CA ILE A 446 -16.55 22.85 -23.77
C ILE A 446 -16.50 24.28 -23.25
N ALA A 447 -15.77 24.54 -22.16
CA ALA A 447 -15.65 25.87 -21.58
C ALA A 447 -15.07 26.88 -22.59
N SER A 448 -14.02 26.50 -23.33
CA SER A 448 -13.42 27.35 -24.36
C SER A 448 -14.34 27.58 -25.57
N LYS A 449 -15.05 26.54 -26.03
CA LYS A 449 -15.96 26.62 -27.18
C LYS A 449 -17.15 27.55 -26.89
N VAL A 450 -17.71 27.43 -25.68
CA VAL A 450 -18.93 28.15 -25.28
C VAL A 450 -18.66 29.60 -24.85
N PHE A 451 -17.42 29.93 -24.45
CA PHE A 451 -17.06 31.25 -23.92
C PHE A 451 -17.49 32.45 -24.76
N LEU A 452 -17.14 32.48 -26.07
CA LEU A 452 -17.52 33.62 -26.92
C LEU A 452 -19.04 33.70 -27.14
N TYR A 453 -19.75 32.56 -27.13
CA TYR A 453 -21.21 32.53 -27.19
C TYR A 453 -21.84 33.05 -25.90
N MET A 454 -21.22 32.79 -24.73
CA MET A 454 -21.66 33.36 -23.45
C MET A 454 -21.51 34.87 -23.45
N ILE A 455 -20.35 35.41 -23.88
CA ILE A 455 -20.18 36.87 -23.97
C ILE A 455 -21.23 37.49 -24.89
N ARG A 456 -21.50 36.86 -26.04
CA ARG A 456 -22.46 37.37 -27.01
C ARG A 456 -23.91 37.35 -26.49
N ASN A 457 -24.32 36.29 -25.78
CA ASN A 457 -25.72 36.09 -25.37
C ASN A 457 -26.02 36.58 -23.95
N MET A 458 -25.05 36.52 -23.03
CA MET A 458 -25.19 36.85 -21.60
C MET A 458 -24.47 38.14 -21.21
N THR A 459 -23.82 38.82 -22.16
CA THR A 459 -22.87 39.95 -21.94
C THR A 459 -21.62 39.58 -21.14
N MET A 460 -20.64 40.49 -21.07
CA MET A 460 -19.43 40.26 -20.27
C MET A 460 -19.78 40.12 -18.78
N ALA A 461 -20.64 41.00 -18.26
CA ALA A 461 -21.06 40.99 -16.86
C ALA A 461 -21.73 39.65 -16.47
N GLY A 462 -22.66 39.15 -17.29
CA GLY A 462 -23.33 37.87 -17.03
C GLY A 462 -22.37 36.67 -17.13
N THR A 463 -21.38 36.72 -18.02
CA THR A 463 -20.37 35.65 -18.16
C THR A 463 -19.46 35.56 -16.92
N PHE A 464 -18.96 36.70 -16.41
CA PHE A 464 -18.15 36.71 -15.20
C PHE A 464 -18.95 36.35 -13.95
N LEU A 465 -20.21 36.79 -13.86
CA LEU A 465 -21.11 36.39 -12.76
C LEU A 465 -21.37 34.89 -12.77
N PHE A 466 -21.55 34.27 -13.94
CA PHE A 466 -21.67 32.82 -14.07
C PHE A 466 -20.43 32.10 -13.50
N PHE A 467 -19.22 32.56 -13.84
CA PHE A 467 -17.99 31.99 -13.28
C PHE A 467 -17.90 32.17 -11.76
N THR A 468 -18.32 33.32 -11.22
CA THR A 468 -18.40 33.51 -9.77
C THR A 468 -19.35 32.51 -9.11
N MET A 469 -20.54 32.28 -9.69
CA MET A 469 -21.49 31.30 -9.17
C MET A 469 -20.93 29.87 -9.20
N VAL A 470 -20.19 29.51 -10.25
CA VAL A 470 -19.48 28.22 -10.32
C VAL A 470 -18.41 28.11 -9.23
N ASN A 471 -17.68 29.19 -8.92
CA ASN A 471 -16.70 29.19 -7.83
C ASN A 471 -17.36 29.01 -6.45
N VAL A 472 -18.48 29.70 -6.19
CA VAL A 472 -19.24 29.58 -4.93
C VAL A 472 -19.83 28.18 -4.77
N MET A 473 -20.48 27.66 -5.83
CA MET A 473 -21.01 26.29 -5.83
C MET A 473 -19.89 25.25 -5.69
N GLY A 474 -18.76 25.48 -6.37
CA GLY A 474 -17.56 24.67 -6.24
C GLY A 474 -17.06 24.63 -4.80
N LEU A 475 -17.01 25.78 -4.12
CA LEU A 475 -16.60 25.88 -2.71
C LEU A 475 -17.55 25.09 -1.79
N ILE A 476 -18.87 25.26 -1.95
CA ILE A 476 -19.87 24.56 -1.13
C ILE A 476 -19.80 23.06 -1.35
N VAL A 477 -19.82 22.60 -2.60
CA VAL A 477 -19.86 21.17 -2.91
C VAL A 477 -18.53 20.51 -2.52
N LEU A 478 -17.38 21.06 -2.94
CA LEU A 478 -16.06 20.51 -2.58
C LEU A 478 -15.82 20.57 -1.07
N TYR A 479 -16.45 21.48 -0.33
CA TYR A 479 -16.41 21.45 1.13
C TYR A 479 -16.94 20.13 1.69
N PHE A 480 -18.00 19.54 1.12
CA PHE A 480 -18.56 18.28 1.61
C PHE A 480 -17.89 17.03 1.02
N ILE A 481 -17.55 17.05 -0.28
CA ILE A 481 -17.08 15.83 -0.97
C ILE A 481 -15.57 15.61 -0.96
N LEU A 482 -14.76 16.65 -0.72
CA LEU A 482 -13.30 16.57 -0.86
C LEU A 482 -12.64 16.23 0.49
N PRO A 483 -12.02 15.06 0.65
CA PRO A 483 -11.22 14.73 1.84
C PRO A 483 -9.85 15.40 1.82
N GLU A 484 -9.21 15.51 3.00
CA GLU A 484 -7.79 15.89 3.07
C GLU A 484 -6.94 14.64 2.78
N THR A 485 -6.08 14.70 1.76
CA THR A 485 -5.21 13.58 1.35
C THR A 485 -3.77 13.76 1.81
N GLU A 486 -3.35 14.98 2.16
CA GLU A 486 -1.98 15.24 2.62
C GLU A 486 -1.69 14.52 3.94
N GLY A 487 -0.58 13.77 3.98
CA GLY A 487 -0.14 13.04 5.17
C GLY A 487 -0.98 11.80 5.54
N ARG A 488 -1.90 11.35 4.68
CA ARG A 488 -2.68 10.12 4.88
C ARG A 488 -2.14 8.94 4.08
N MET A 489 -2.26 7.73 4.62
CA MET A 489 -1.87 6.53 3.87
C MET A 489 -2.91 6.22 2.78
N LEU A 490 -2.45 5.71 1.63
CA LEU A 490 -3.31 5.36 0.48
C LEU A 490 -4.51 4.47 0.88
N LYS A 491 -4.26 3.46 1.72
CA LYS A 491 -5.29 2.56 2.22
C LYS A 491 -6.37 3.28 3.03
N GLU A 492 -6.01 4.31 3.80
CA GLU A 492 -6.97 5.09 4.57
C GLU A 492 -7.88 5.95 3.67
N ILE A 493 -7.35 6.41 2.53
CA ILE A 493 -8.12 7.14 1.51
C ILE A 493 -9.07 6.18 0.80
N GLU A 494 -8.60 4.98 0.46
CA GLU A 494 -9.45 3.92 -0.12
C GLU A 494 -10.59 3.53 0.84
N ASP A 495 -10.27 3.30 2.12
CA ASP A 495 -11.24 2.97 3.17
C ASP A 495 -12.28 4.09 3.37
N HIS A 496 -11.87 5.36 3.21
CA HIS A 496 -12.77 6.51 3.26
C HIS A 496 -13.84 6.44 2.16
N TYR A 497 -13.42 6.27 0.90
CA TYR A 497 -14.32 6.19 -0.25
C TYR A 497 -15.08 4.86 -0.34
N ALA A 498 -14.56 3.78 0.24
CA ALA A 498 -15.25 2.49 0.34
C ALA A 498 -16.44 2.51 1.32
N GLY A 499 -16.64 3.61 2.07
CA GLY A 499 -17.69 3.71 3.09
C GLY A 499 -17.36 2.96 4.38
N VAL A 500 -16.14 2.45 4.50
CA VAL A 500 -15.58 1.92 5.76
C VAL A 500 -15.23 3.08 6.70
N SER A 501 -15.18 4.32 6.17
CA SER A 501 -14.93 5.57 6.88
C SER A 501 -15.76 5.71 8.15
N MET A 502 -17.06 5.45 8.19
CA MET A 502 -17.83 5.71 9.41
C MET A 502 -17.46 4.74 10.54
N ALA A 503 -17.28 3.45 10.23
CA ALA A 503 -16.80 2.45 11.19
C ALA A 503 -15.32 2.68 11.58
N MET A 504 -14.51 3.19 10.66
CA MET A 504 -13.10 3.51 10.88
C MET A 504 -12.90 4.90 11.53
N GLU A 505 -13.80 5.86 11.35
CA GLU A 505 -13.84 7.20 11.97
C GLU A 505 -14.38 7.10 13.39
N MET A 506 -15.38 6.23 13.62
CA MET A 506 -15.72 5.73 14.96
C MET A 506 -14.52 5.03 15.61
N SER A 507 -13.59 4.47 14.82
CA SER A 507 -12.32 3.92 15.31
C SER A 507 -11.16 4.93 15.39
N LYS A 508 -11.29 6.16 14.82
CA LYS A 508 -10.25 7.20 14.72
C LYS A 508 -10.51 8.47 15.56
N ALA A 509 -11.43 8.42 16.51
CA ALA A 509 -11.48 9.32 17.68
C ALA A 509 -11.47 10.86 17.42
N VAL A 510 -12.30 11.36 16.50
CA VAL A 510 -12.69 12.79 16.47
C VAL A 510 -14.20 12.83 16.16
N PRO A 511 -15.11 13.15 17.11
CA PRO A 511 -15.02 14.16 18.16
C PRO A 511 -14.87 13.59 19.58
N VAL A 512 -13.98 14.23 20.34
CA VAL A 512 -13.39 13.80 21.62
C VAL A 512 -14.39 13.63 22.77
N VAL A 513 -15.68 13.94 22.61
CA VAL A 513 -16.69 13.85 23.68
C VAL A 513 -17.61 12.63 23.51
N GLY A 514 -18.14 12.38 22.31
CA GLY A 514 -19.05 11.25 22.05
C GLY A 514 -18.36 9.88 22.17
N TYR A 515 -17.14 9.77 21.64
CA TYR A 515 -16.33 8.55 21.74
C TYR A 515 -15.97 8.21 23.20
N LYS A 516 -15.69 9.23 24.04
CA LYS A 516 -15.39 9.01 25.47
C LYS A 516 -16.59 8.47 26.22
N ILE A 517 -17.77 9.04 25.97
CA ILE A 517 -19.02 8.57 26.57
C ILE A 517 -19.34 7.16 26.10
N PHE A 518 -19.14 6.86 24.81
CA PHE A 518 -19.42 5.53 24.26
C PHE A 518 -18.44 4.45 24.77
N VAL A 519 -17.14 4.73 24.82
CA VAL A 519 -16.15 3.82 25.42
C VAL A 519 -16.41 3.64 26.91
N GLN A 520 -16.80 4.70 27.62
CA GLN A 520 -17.17 4.63 29.03
C GLN A 520 -18.44 3.78 29.23
N LEU A 521 -19.46 3.94 28.38
CA LEU A 521 -20.68 3.14 28.41
C LEU A 521 -20.41 1.67 28.03
N MET A 522 -19.59 1.40 27.03
CA MET A 522 -19.20 0.04 26.66
C MET A 522 -18.38 -0.63 27.77
N ALA A 523 -17.38 0.05 28.32
CA ALA A 523 -16.58 -0.48 29.43
C ALA A 523 -17.45 -0.75 30.68
N LYS A 524 -18.52 0.04 30.88
CA LYS A 524 -19.47 -0.14 31.99
C LYS A 524 -20.52 -1.25 31.73
N HIS A 525 -21.05 -1.37 30.51
CA HIS A 525 -22.12 -2.31 30.20
C HIS A 525 -21.64 -3.70 29.73
N ASP A 526 -20.47 -3.78 29.10
CA ASP A 526 -19.85 -5.05 28.68
C ASP A 526 -18.31 -5.02 28.88
N PRO A 527 -17.84 -5.31 30.11
CA PRO A 527 -16.42 -5.32 30.45
C PRO A 527 -15.61 -6.35 29.63
N LYS A 528 -16.23 -7.46 29.18
CA LYS A 528 -15.55 -8.53 28.43
C LYS A 528 -15.16 -8.09 27.02
N LEU A 529 -15.93 -7.20 26.40
CA LEU A 529 -15.57 -6.62 25.11
C LEU A 529 -14.29 -5.77 25.21
N SER A 530 -14.09 -5.08 26.33
CA SER A 530 -12.92 -4.23 26.58
C SER A 530 -11.61 -5.03 26.70
N SER A 531 -11.65 -6.24 27.26
CA SER A 531 -10.47 -7.12 27.40
C SER A 531 -10.11 -7.88 26.13
N SER A 532 -11.04 -8.05 25.19
CA SER A 532 -10.78 -8.68 23.88
C SER A 532 -9.89 -7.83 22.96
N SER A 533 -9.83 -6.51 23.20
CA SER A 533 -9.18 -5.54 22.32
C SER A 533 -7.84 -5.01 22.87
N ILE A 534 -7.21 -5.69 23.84
CA ILE A 534 -6.03 -5.18 24.54
C ILE A 534 -4.88 -4.81 23.59
N ALA A 535 -4.58 -5.62 22.57
CA ALA A 535 -3.54 -5.30 21.58
C ALA A 535 -3.79 -3.96 20.86
N LYS A 536 -5.06 -3.65 20.57
CA LYS A 536 -5.47 -2.37 19.97
C LYS A 536 -5.38 -1.22 20.96
N LEU A 537 -5.72 -1.45 22.23
CA LEU A 537 -5.56 -0.47 23.32
C LEU A 537 -4.09 -0.11 23.52
N THR A 538 -3.20 -1.10 23.49
CA THR A 538 -1.74 -0.93 23.59
C THR A 538 -1.17 -0.14 22.40
N SER A 539 -1.64 -0.43 21.18
CA SER A 539 -1.28 0.33 19.98
C SER A 539 -1.73 1.80 20.08
N MET A 540 -2.98 2.05 20.51
CA MET A 540 -3.49 3.40 20.73
C MET A 540 -2.69 4.14 21.79
N ARG A 541 -2.38 3.51 22.93
CA ARG A 541 -1.52 4.07 23.98
C ARG A 541 -0.19 4.56 23.40
N ASN A 542 0.50 3.72 22.63
CA ASN A 542 1.79 4.07 22.03
C ASN A 542 1.65 5.24 21.04
N SER A 543 0.58 5.27 20.24
CA SER A 543 0.32 6.37 19.29
C SER A 543 0.07 7.72 19.96
N TYR A 544 -0.41 7.74 21.21
CA TYR A 544 -0.77 8.97 21.94
C TYR A 544 0.15 9.27 23.13
N GLN A 545 1.27 8.56 23.28
CA GLN A 545 2.21 8.70 24.40
C GLN A 545 2.68 10.15 24.61
N ASN A 546 2.87 10.91 23.52
CA ASN A 546 3.30 12.31 23.55
C ASN A 546 2.16 13.35 23.71
N ARG A 547 0.89 12.92 23.81
CA ARG A 547 -0.30 13.79 23.94
C ARG A 547 -1.00 13.58 25.28
N LYS A 548 -0.43 14.13 26.36
CA LYS A 548 -0.84 13.92 27.78
C LYS A 548 -2.35 14.00 28.07
N PRO A 549 -3.12 15.01 27.60
CA PRO A 549 -4.55 15.11 27.92
C PRO A 549 -5.40 13.99 27.29
N VAL A 550 -5.00 13.53 26.11
CA VAL A 550 -5.68 12.46 25.37
C VAL A 550 -5.34 11.11 25.98
N GLY A 551 -4.04 10.88 26.26
CA GLY A 551 -3.55 9.68 26.94
C GLY A 551 -4.25 9.44 28.28
N LEU A 552 -4.27 10.44 29.17
CA LEU A 552 -4.92 10.32 30.49
C LEU A 552 -6.42 10.01 30.41
N SER A 553 -7.13 10.66 29.47
CA SER A 553 -8.56 10.41 29.27
C SER A 553 -8.86 8.97 28.84
N LEU A 554 -8.01 8.40 27.98
CA LEU A 554 -8.13 7.01 27.50
C LEU A 554 -7.84 6.02 28.61
N LEU A 555 -6.73 6.20 29.36
CA LEU A 555 -6.35 5.32 30.47
C LEU A 555 -7.43 5.28 31.56
N TRP A 556 -8.02 6.43 31.87
CA TRP A 556 -9.14 6.51 32.82
C TRP A 556 -10.41 5.80 32.30
N SER A 557 -10.72 5.92 31.00
CA SER A 557 -11.89 5.29 30.39
C SER A 557 -11.76 3.76 30.35
N PHE A 558 -10.57 3.24 30.03
CA PHE A 558 -10.31 1.79 30.00
C PHE A 558 -10.41 1.16 31.40
N ASN A 559 -10.03 1.89 32.44
CA ASN A 559 -10.11 1.41 33.82
C ASN A 559 -11.55 1.27 34.34
N GLN A 560 -12.56 1.90 33.71
CA GLN A 560 -13.95 1.81 34.18
C GLN A 560 -14.51 0.39 34.12
N GLY A 561 -14.03 -0.45 33.19
CA GLY A 561 -14.41 -1.86 33.12
C GLY A 561 -13.94 -2.67 34.33
N GLY A 562 -12.90 -2.19 35.02
CA GLY A 562 -12.42 -2.78 36.26
C GLY A 562 -13.33 -2.54 37.47
N ARG A 563 -14.33 -1.67 37.38
CA ARG A 563 -15.27 -1.40 38.48
C ARG A 563 -16.35 -2.48 38.62
N GLU A 564 -16.82 -3.03 37.51
CA GLU A 564 -17.85 -4.09 37.48
C GLU A 564 -17.21 -5.50 37.47
N ASN A 565 -15.94 -5.61 37.03
CA ASN A 565 -15.24 -6.90 36.96
C ASN A 565 -13.76 -6.74 37.31
N LEU A 566 -13.36 -7.24 38.48
CA LEU A 566 -11.98 -7.15 38.97
C LEU A 566 -10.96 -7.80 38.01
N ALA A 567 -11.28 -8.96 37.45
CA ALA A 567 -10.37 -9.69 36.56
C ALA A 567 -10.07 -8.91 35.28
N VAL A 568 -11.08 -8.26 34.68
CA VAL A 568 -10.90 -7.36 33.54
C VAL A 568 -10.07 -6.14 33.94
N GLY A 569 -10.34 -5.55 35.11
CA GLY A 569 -9.59 -4.41 35.64
C GLY A 569 -8.11 -4.70 35.84
N LEU A 570 -7.78 -5.82 36.48
CA LEU A 570 -6.40 -6.27 36.72
C LEU A 570 -5.67 -6.59 35.42
N LYS A 571 -6.35 -7.19 34.44
CA LYS A 571 -5.78 -7.50 33.13
C LYS A 571 -5.44 -6.23 32.34
N VAL A 572 -6.35 -5.26 32.31
CA VAL A 572 -6.12 -3.95 31.68
C VAL A 572 -5.00 -3.20 32.41
N TRP A 573 -4.97 -3.27 33.74
CA TRP A 573 -3.91 -2.68 34.54
C TRP A 573 -2.54 -3.26 34.18
N HIS A 574 -2.41 -4.59 34.18
CA HIS A 574 -1.15 -5.28 33.92
C HIS A 574 -0.65 -5.06 32.48
N GLU A 575 -1.50 -5.26 31.47
CA GLU A 575 -1.07 -5.26 30.07
C GLU A 575 -0.96 -3.85 29.47
N VAL A 576 -1.74 -2.87 29.97
CA VAL A 576 -1.83 -1.52 29.37
C VAL A 576 -1.23 -0.44 30.27
N LEU A 577 -1.54 -0.45 31.57
CA LEU A 577 -1.22 0.64 32.51
C LEU A 577 0.14 0.50 33.19
N ALA A 578 0.55 -0.71 33.59
CA ALA A 578 1.79 -0.94 34.33
C ALA A 578 3.06 -0.40 33.61
N PRO A 579 3.22 -0.54 32.28
CA PRO A 579 4.37 0.05 31.57
C PRO A 579 4.45 1.58 31.62
N MET A 580 3.35 2.27 31.96
CA MET A 580 3.31 3.74 32.07
C MET A 580 3.84 4.25 33.42
N LEU A 581 4.18 3.36 34.36
CA LEU A 581 4.84 3.73 35.62
C LEU A 581 6.25 4.29 35.39
N GLU A 582 6.94 3.85 34.33
CA GLU A 582 8.25 4.36 33.94
C GLU A 582 8.19 5.80 33.40
N ALA A 583 7.02 6.23 32.91
CA ALA A 583 6.80 7.59 32.45
C ALA A 583 6.40 8.50 33.63
N LYS A 584 7.33 9.33 34.12
CA LYS A 584 7.12 10.28 35.23
C LYS A 584 5.83 11.11 35.13
N SER A 585 5.35 11.40 33.93
CA SER A 585 4.15 12.22 33.68
C SER A 585 2.81 11.49 33.90
N TYR A 586 2.80 10.14 33.94
CA TYR A 586 1.61 9.30 34.08
C TYR A 586 1.59 8.47 35.37
N ALA A 587 2.76 8.25 35.98
CA ALA A 587 2.93 7.37 37.15
C ALA A 587 1.94 7.65 38.29
N SER A 588 1.74 8.93 38.67
CA SER A 588 0.82 9.29 39.77
C SER A 588 -0.65 8.94 39.46
N TYR A 589 -1.07 9.02 38.20
CA TYR A 589 -2.42 8.66 37.78
C TYR A 589 -2.63 7.16 37.71
N VAL A 590 -1.63 6.42 37.23
CA VAL A 590 -1.66 4.95 37.16
C VAL A 590 -1.73 4.36 38.57
N MET A 591 -0.96 4.91 39.52
CA MET A 591 -1.01 4.50 40.93
C MET A 591 -2.37 4.80 41.57
N LYS A 592 -2.98 5.95 41.25
CA LYS A 592 -4.32 6.28 41.72
C LYS A 592 -5.38 5.31 41.18
N ILE A 593 -5.28 4.96 39.89
CA ILE A 593 -6.16 3.98 39.24
C ILE A 593 -6.07 2.61 39.93
N LEU A 594 -4.86 2.14 40.26
CA LEU A 594 -4.67 0.89 40.98
C LEU A 594 -5.29 0.94 42.39
N SER A 595 -5.05 2.05 43.10
CA SER A 595 -5.62 2.25 44.44
C SER A 595 -7.16 2.25 44.41
N ASP A 596 -7.76 2.88 43.40
CA ASP A 596 -9.21 2.91 43.22
C ASP A 596 -9.75 1.51 42.85
N LEU A 597 -9.05 0.76 42.00
CA LEU A 597 -9.42 -0.62 41.64
C LEU A 597 -9.42 -1.55 42.86
N LEU A 598 -8.38 -1.49 43.69
CA LEU A 598 -8.27 -2.28 44.92
C LEU A 598 -9.32 -1.87 45.97
N LYS A 599 -9.72 -0.60 46.00
CA LYS A 599 -10.82 -0.12 46.85
C LYS A 599 -12.19 -0.56 46.36
N TRP A 600 -12.41 -0.67 45.06
CA TRP A 600 -13.71 -1.09 44.52
C TRP A 600 -14.00 -2.55 44.81
N HIS A 601 -12.97 -3.38 44.92
CA HIS A 601 -13.09 -4.83 45.11
C HIS A 601 -12.42 -5.30 46.40
N SER A 602 -12.39 -4.45 47.44
CA SER A 602 -11.81 -4.80 48.74
C SER A 602 -12.51 -5.98 49.43
N ASP A 603 -13.71 -6.33 48.96
CA ASP A 603 -14.61 -7.31 49.59
C ASP A 603 -14.74 -8.62 48.78
N GLU A 604 -14.12 -8.74 47.59
CA GLU A 604 -14.17 -9.97 46.76
C GLU A 604 -13.05 -10.95 47.14
N GLU A 605 -13.30 -11.82 48.12
CA GLU A 605 -12.43 -12.96 48.47
C GLU A 605 -12.48 -14.14 47.47
N THR A 606 -13.13 -14.02 46.30
CA THR A 606 -13.45 -15.20 45.44
C THR A 606 -13.15 -15.00 43.95
N LEU A 607 -11.88 -15.15 43.56
CA LEU A 607 -11.51 -15.56 42.20
C LEU A 607 -11.26 -17.07 42.18
N GLN A 608 -12.28 -17.89 41.91
CA GLN A 608 -12.09 -19.31 41.57
C GLN A 608 -12.27 -19.51 40.07
N SER A 609 -11.27 -20.11 39.42
CA SER A 609 -11.25 -20.48 38.01
C SER A 609 -12.08 -21.75 37.75
N ASP A 610 -12.94 -21.70 36.73
CA ASP A 610 -13.65 -22.87 36.19
C ASP A 610 -12.67 -23.80 35.43
N LEU A 611 -11.93 -24.66 36.15
CA LEU A 611 -11.11 -25.72 35.55
C LEU A 611 -11.91 -27.01 35.37
N TYR A 612 -11.78 -27.64 34.21
CA TYR A 612 -12.36 -28.95 33.93
C TYR A 612 -11.27 -29.92 33.47
N LEU A 613 -11.32 -31.17 33.94
CA LEU A 613 -10.42 -32.25 33.55
C LEU A 613 -11.23 -33.34 32.83
N THR A 614 -10.77 -33.78 31.67
CA THR A 614 -11.37 -34.90 30.94
C THR A 614 -10.35 -35.99 30.69
N LEU A 615 -10.71 -37.24 30.98
CA LEU A 615 -9.89 -38.42 30.80
C LEU A 615 -10.50 -39.33 29.73
N PHE A 616 -9.68 -39.73 28.76
CA PHE A 616 -10.02 -40.74 27.76
C PHE A 616 -9.18 -41.99 28.02
N ASP A 617 -9.84 -43.12 28.24
CA ASP A 617 -9.18 -44.42 28.44
C ASP A 617 -10.12 -45.57 28.02
N THR A 618 -9.62 -46.79 27.93
CA THR A 618 -10.43 -47.97 27.58
C THR A 618 -11.42 -48.37 28.69
N GLU A 619 -12.53 -49.05 28.34
CA GLU A 619 -13.60 -49.47 29.27
C GLU A 619 -13.21 -50.55 30.29
N GLU A 620 -11.95 -51.01 30.32
CA GLU A 620 -11.54 -51.95 31.36
C GLU A 620 -11.90 -51.33 32.71
N LYS A 621 -12.83 -51.98 33.44
CA LYS A 621 -13.36 -51.56 34.73
C LYS A 621 -12.25 -51.54 35.77
N ASN A 622 -11.34 -50.60 35.65
CA ASN A 622 -10.36 -50.29 36.65
C ASN A 622 -11.13 -49.58 37.74
N SER A 623 -11.46 -50.32 38.81
CA SER A 623 -11.95 -49.74 40.06
C SER A 623 -11.07 -48.58 40.53
N TYR A 624 -9.80 -48.57 40.12
CA TYR A 624 -8.86 -47.48 40.31
C TYR A 624 -9.26 -46.18 39.58
N ALA A 625 -9.69 -46.23 38.32
CA ALA A 625 -10.08 -45.04 37.55
C ALA A 625 -11.33 -44.38 38.15
N GLU A 626 -12.34 -45.18 38.50
CA GLU A 626 -13.54 -44.69 39.19
C GLU A 626 -13.21 -44.11 40.59
N LEU A 627 -12.26 -44.72 41.30
CA LEU A 627 -11.84 -44.26 42.64
C LEU A 627 -11.01 -42.98 42.58
N GLN A 628 -10.15 -42.80 41.55
CA GLN A 628 -9.48 -41.53 41.30
C GLN A 628 -10.46 -40.45 40.83
N LEU A 629 -11.47 -40.80 40.03
CA LEU A 629 -12.47 -39.85 39.57
C LEU A 629 -13.27 -39.27 40.75
N LYS A 630 -13.74 -40.12 41.67
CA LYS A 630 -14.37 -39.68 42.93
C LYS A 630 -13.46 -38.79 43.77
N LYS A 631 -12.16 -39.11 43.82
CA LYS A 631 -11.19 -38.29 44.55
C LYS A 631 -11.03 -36.91 43.91
N PHE A 632 -10.96 -36.84 42.58
CA PHE A 632 -10.87 -35.57 41.87
C PHE A 632 -12.17 -34.76 41.94
N GLU A 633 -13.35 -35.39 41.92
CA GLU A 633 -14.62 -34.70 42.15
C GLU A 633 -14.71 -34.13 43.57
N GLN A 634 -14.18 -34.83 44.58
CA GLN A 634 -14.08 -34.31 45.95
C GLN A 634 -13.11 -33.13 46.07
N GLU A 635 -11.99 -33.16 45.33
CA GLU A 635 -10.93 -32.16 45.40
C GLU A 635 -11.25 -30.90 44.57
N PHE A 636 -11.89 -31.06 43.41
CA PHE A 636 -12.10 -29.98 42.43
C PHE A 636 -13.57 -29.57 42.25
N GLY A 637 -14.52 -30.36 42.78
CA GLY A 637 -15.97 -30.12 42.70
C GLY A 637 -16.70 -31.04 41.72
N GLU A 638 -17.97 -31.31 42.00
CA GLU A 638 -18.83 -32.14 41.14
C GLU A 638 -18.97 -31.56 39.72
N GLY A 639 -18.93 -32.43 38.71
CA GLY A 639 -19.06 -32.03 37.30
C GLY A 639 -17.82 -31.37 36.69
N ARG A 640 -16.72 -31.28 37.44
CA ARG A 640 -15.44 -30.74 36.93
C ARG A 640 -14.50 -31.78 36.33
N VAL A 641 -14.78 -33.07 36.53
CA VAL A 641 -13.96 -34.18 36.04
C VAL A 641 -14.85 -35.14 35.25
N GLY A 642 -14.47 -35.46 34.01
CA GLY A 642 -15.22 -36.37 33.14
C GLY A 642 -14.35 -37.55 32.67
N PHE A 643 -14.95 -38.74 32.58
CA PHE A 643 -14.32 -39.92 32.00
C PHE A 643 -15.12 -40.40 30.78
N TYR A 644 -14.41 -40.56 29.67
CA TYR A 644 -15.00 -40.96 28.39
C TYR A 644 -14.27 -42.19 27.88
N ALA A 645 -14.97 -43.32 27.89
CA ALA A 645 -14.35 -44.54 27.45
C ALA A 645 -14.11 -44.51 25.92
N SER A 646 -12.84 -44.62 25.52
CA SER A 646 -12.40 -44.50 24.14
C SER A 646 -11.08 -45.22 23.92
N ASP A 647 -11.03 -46.07 22.89
CA ASP A 647 -9.79 -46.63 22.38
C ASP A 647 -9.19 -45.67 21.35
N VAL A 648 -7.96 -45.19 21.58
CA VAL A 648 -7.26 -44.26 20.69
C VAL A 648 -6.94 -44.87 19.30
N ARG A 649 -7.01 -46.19 19.16
CA ARG A 649 -6.90 -46.87 17.86
C ARG A 649 -8.15 -46.69 17.00
N ASN A 650 -9.30 -46.43 17.63
CA ASN A 650 -10.57 -46.21 16.95
C ASN A 650 -10.81 -44.71 16.77
N GLN A 651 -10.45 -44.19 15.60
CA GLN A 651 -10.57 -42.77 15.26
C GLN A 651 -12.00 -42.24 15.42
N HIS A 652 -13.01 -42.99 14.97
CA HIS A 652 -14.40 -42.55 15.03
C HIS A 652 -14.90 -42.46 16.48
N GLN A 653 -14.53 -43.44 17.30
CA GLN A 653 -14.89 -43.42 18.72
C GLN A 653 -14.28 -42.22 19.43
N PHE A 654 -13.00 -41.93 19.20
CA PHE A 654 -12.35 -40.77 19.81
C PHE A 654 -12.98 -39.45 19.36
N GLU A 655 -13.25 -39.28 18.06
CA GLU A 655 -13.86 -38.06 17.54
C GLU A 655 -15.26 -37.82 18.13
N GLU A 656 -16.09 -38.86 18.22
CA GLU A 656 -17.41 -38.79 18.83
C GLU A 656 -17.34 -38.35 20.30
N LYS A 657 -16.42 -38.96 21.07
CA LYS A 657 -16.23 -38.61 22.50
C LYS A 657 -15.65 -37.21 22.66
N TYR A 658 -14.75 -36.79 21.78
CA TYR A 658 -14.20 -35.44 21.76
C TYR A 658 -15.30 -34.40 21.49
N ASP A 659 -16.21 -34.67 20.56
CA ASP A 659 -17.35 -33.80 20.29
C ASP A 659 -18.33 -33.72 21.47
N GLN A 660 -18.53 -34.81 22.23
CA GLN A 660 -19.32 -34.80 23.47
C GLN A 660 -18.71 -33.88 24.55
N VAL A 661 -17.38 -33.87 24.65
CA VAL A 661 -16.65 -32.97 25.57
C VAL A 661 -16.83 -31.51 25.16
N LEU A 662 -16.74 -31.21 23.86
CA LEU A 662 -16.96 -29.86 23.35
C LEU A 662 -18.40 -29.38 23.57
N GLN A 663 -19.40 -30.26 23.44
CA GLN A 663 -20.79 -29.93 23.74
C GLN A 663 -20.97 -29.58 25.23
N SER A 664 -20.25 -30.27 26.12
CA SER A 664 -20.37 -30.09 27.57
C SER A 664 -19.61 -28.86 28.08
N HIS A 665 -18.40 -28.59 27.55
CA HIS A 665 -17.48 -27.58 28.10
C HIS A 665 -17.12 -26.44 27.14
N LYS A 666 -17.74 -26.37 25.95
CA LYS A 666 -17.60 -25.32 24.90
C LYS A 666 -16.24 -25.20 24.23
N SER A 667 -15.14 -25.50 24.91
CA SER A 667 -13.78 -25.47 24.32
C SER A 667 -12.84 -26.43 25.05
N VAL A 668 -11.80 -26.87 24.34
CA VAL A 668 -10.66 -27.61 24.89
C VAL A 668 -9.42 -26.75 24.73
N ASP A 669 -8.82 -26.33 25.84
CA ASP A 669 -7.65 -25.46 25.83
C ASP A 669 -6.33 -26.25 25.76
N ILE A 670 -6.30 -27.44 26.36
CA ILE A 670 -5.12 -28.30 26.48
C ILE A 670 -5.50 -29.75 26.17
N LEU A 671 -4.76 -30.39 25.25
CA LEU A 671 -4.79 -31.83 25.03
C LEU A 671 -3.42 -32.43 25.38
N ILE A 672 -3.40 -33.50 26.17
CA ILE A 672 -2.19 -34.27 26.49
C ILE A 672 -2.36 -35.68 25.95
N ASN A 673 -1.61 -36.02 24.91
CA ASN A 673 -1.57 -37.36 24.34
C ASN A 673 -0.55 -38.20 25.12
N LEU A 674 -1.06 -38.97 26.08
CA LEU A 674 -0.26 -39.78 27.01
C LEU A 674 -0.33 -41.30 26.74
N ALA A 675 -1.32 -41.76 25.96
CA ALA A 675 -1.52 -43.18 25.70
C ALA A 675 -0.24 -43.82 25.09
N GLY A 676 0.18 -44.94 25.68
CA GLY A 676 1.35 -45.66 25.21
C GLY A 676 1.49 -47.02 25.86
N ILE A 677 2.15 -47.94 25.16
CA ILE A 677 2.46 -49.29 25.61
C ILE A 677 3.90 -49.66 25.23
N LEU A 678 4.46 -50.63 25.94
CA LEU A 678 5.81 -51.15 25.74
C LEU A 678 5.74 -52.63 25.35
N CYS A 679 5.13 -52.96 24.21
CA CYS A 679 4.83 -54.33 23.81
C CYS A 679 5.35 -54.64 22.40
N ASP A 680 6.66 -54.60 22.22
CA ASP A 680 7.33 -54.90 20.94
C ASP A 680 7.00 -56.30 20.38
N ALA A 681 6.61 -57.25 21.24
CA ALA A 681 6.09 -58.55 20.78
C ALA A 681 4.83 -58.44 19.90
N ASP A 682 4.03 -57.38 20.06
CA ASP A 682 2.90 -57.02 19.21
C ASP A 682 3.20 -55.66 18.54
N THR A 683 3.84 -55.76 17.38
CA THR A 683 4.35 -54.60 16.65
C THR A 683 3.24 -53.70 16.14
N GLU A 684 2.14 -54.29 15.65
CA GLU A 684 0.98 -53.55 15.14
C GLU A 684 0.31 -52.78 16.28
N LEU A 685 0.05 -53.45 17.41
CA LEU A 685 -0.55 -52.80 18.57
C LEU A 685 0.31 -51.64 19.07
N THR A 686 1.63 -51.83 19.16
CA THR A 686 2.57 -50.79 19.61
C THR A 686 2.58 -49.59 18.67
N ILE A 687 2.59 -49.80 17.35
CA ILE A 687 2.53 -48.72 16.36
C ILE A 687 1.18 -48.00 16.40
N ASP A 688 0.08 -48.75 16.48
CA ASP A 688 -1.27 -48.22 16.45
C ASP A 688 -1.57 -47.36 17.67
N VAL A 689 -1.16 -47.80 18.86
CA VAL A 689 -1.35 -47.03 20.11
C VAL A 689 -0.35 -45.88 20.21
N ASN A 690 0.96 -46.14 20.09
CA ASN A 690 1.99 -45.15 20.42
C ASN A 690 2.12 -44.04 19.37
N PHE A 691 1.75 -44.32 18.11
CA PHE A 691 1.93 -43.38 17.01
C PHE A 691 0.63 -43.05 16.27
N LYS A 692 -0.05 -44.02 15.66
CA LYS A 692 -1.23 -43.70 14.83
C LYS A 692 -2.33 -43.03 15.66
N GLY A 693 -2.69 -43.58 16.81
CA GLY A 693 -3.67 -43.00 17.72
C GLY A 693 -3.30 -41.57 18.13
N LEU A 694 -2.04 -41.33 18.51
CA LEU A 694 -1.54 -40.00 18.85
C LEU A 694 -1.66 -39.01 17.68
N VAL A 695 -1.33 -39.42 16.45
CA VAL A 695 -1.47 -38.58 15.25
C VAL A 695 -2.94 -38.23 15.02
N PHE A 696 -3.84 -39.21 15.11
CA PHE A 696 -5.28 -38.98 14.96
C PHE A 696 -5.83 -38.03 16.02
N CYS A 697 -5.49 -38.23 17.29
CA CYS A 697 -5.90 -37.34 18.39
C CYS A 697 -5.39 -35.91 18.17
N THR A 698 -4.12 -35.76 17.78
CA THR A 698 -3.51 -34.46 17.49
C THR A 698 -4.20 -33.74 16.34
N LEU A 699 -4.44 -34.41 15.22
CA LEU A 699 -5.06 -33.80 14.04
C LEU A 699 -6.52 -33.43 14.30
N THR A 700 -7.27 -34.29 15.00
CA THR A 700 -8.64 -34.00 15.44
C THR A 700 -8.69 -32.77 16.33
N ALA A 701 -7.78 -32.69 17.30
CA ALA A 701 -7.66 -31.53 18.17
C ALA A 701 -7.34 -30.24 17.39
N ILE A 702 -6.35 -30.25 16.49
CA ILE A 702 -6.01 -29.09 15.64
C ILE A 702 -7.22 -28.64 14.82
N ASP A 703 -8.00 -29.59 14.28
CA ASP A 703 -9.18 -29.31 13.48
C ASP A 703 -10.25 -28.56 14.27
N LYS A 704 -10.51 -29.01 15.50
CA LYS A 704 -11.59 -28.50 16.34
C LYS A 704 -11.18 -27.25 17.15
N MET A 705 -9.93 -27.17 17.60
CA MET A 705 -9.45 -26.05 18.43
C MET A 705 -8.82 -24.91 17.60
N GLY A 706 -8.47 -25.16 16.33
CA GLY A 706 -7.70 -24.20 15.52
C GLY A 706 -8.49 -22.97 15.05
N ILE A 707 -7.84 -21.80 15.10
CA ILE A 707 -8.43 -20.50 14.70
C ILE A 707 -8.86 -20.47 13.24
N HIS A 708 -8.13 -21.18 12.38
CA HIS A 708 -8.43 -21.33 10.95
C HIS A 708 -9.77 -22.01 10.65
N ARG A 709 -10.37 -22.69 11.64
CA ARG A 709 -11.70 -23.31 11.57
C ARG A 709 -12.69 -22.73 12.58
N GLY A 710 -12.39 -21.56 13.16
CA GLY A 710 -13.27 -20.86 14.10
C GLY A 710 -13.08 -21.24 15.58
N GLY A 711 -12.08 -22.07 15.91
CA GLY A 711 -11.66 -22.32 17.29
C GLY A 711 -10.87 -21.16 17.91
N LYS A 712 -10.48 -21.28 19.19
CA LYS A 712 -9.76 -20.22 19.94
C LYS A 712 -8.24 -20.36 19.91
N GLY A 713 -7.70 -21.43 19.29
CA GLY A 713 -6.34 -21.89 19.52
C GLY A 713 -6.25 -22.76 20.77
N GLY A 714 -5.07 -23.29 21.06
CA GLY A 714 -4.88 -24.21 22.19
C GLY A 714 -3.47 -24.79 22.27
N THR A 715 -3.28 -25.73 23.20
CA THR A 715 -2.00 -26.42 23.44
C THR A 715 -2.15 -27.93 23.32
N ILE A 716 -1.26 -28.56 22.57
CA ILE A 716 -1.17 -30.02 22.46
C ILE A 716 0.19 -30.47 22.95
N ILE A 717 0.22 -31.45 23.83
CA ILE A 717 1.44 -32.09 24.32
C ILE A 717 1.41 -33.56 23.90
N ASN A 718 2.38 -33.92 23.08
CA ASN A 718 2.59 -35.30 22.66
C ASN A 718 3.67 -35.93 23.53
N VAL A 719 3.32 -36.96 24.29
CA VAL A 719 4.27 -37.62 25.20
C VAL A 719 5.01 -38.73 24.46
N SER A 720 6.29 -38.44 24.19
CA SER A 720 7.22 -39.41 23.63
C SER A 720 7.96 -40.14 24.77
N SER A 721 9.29 -40.20 24.71
CA SER A 721 10.20 -40.74 25.72
C SER A 721 11.61 -40.23 25.41
N ILE A 722 12.54 -40.28 26.36
CA ILE A 722 13.96 -40.00 26.10
C ILE A 722 14.51 -40.87 24.96
N VAL A 723 14.01 -42.10 24.80
CA VAL A 723 14.36 -42.98 23.67
C VAL A 723 13.77 -42.54 22.33
N GLY A 724 13.01 -41.45 22.28
CA GLY A 724 12.68 -40.75 21.03
C GLY A 724 13.81 -39.84 20.52
N LEU A 725 14.87 -39.68 21.33
CA LEU A 725 16.04 -38.85 21.05
C LEU A 725 17.36 -39.65 21.05
N MET A 726 17.31 -40.90 21.50
CA MET A 726 18.46 -41.81 21.58
C MET A 726 18.04 -43.24 21.24
N PHE A 727 18.99 -44.06 20.81
CA PHE A 727 18.73 -45.46 20.51
C PHE A 727 18.86 -46.33 21.76
N HIS A 728 18.03 -47.38 21.82
CA HIS A 728 18.09 -48.40 22.85
C HIS A 728 17.70 -49.75 22.23
N GLU A 729 18.40 -50.82 22.60
CA GLU A 729 18.34 -52.10 21.88
C GLU A 729 17.19 -53.01 22.36
N ASP A 730 16.70 -52.82 23.59
CA ASP A 730 15.73 -53.74 24.20
C ASP A 730 14.31 -53.67 23.61
N PHE A 731 13.91 -52.52 23.04
CA PHE A 731 12.57 -52.30 22.48
C PHE A 731 12.62 -51.44 21.21
N PRO A 732 13.15 -51.99 20.09
CA PRO A 732 13.35 -51.22 18.86
C PRO A 732 12.06 -50.65 18.25
N VAL A 733 10.92 -51.34 18.38
CA VAL A 733 9.62 -50.88 17.85
C VAL A 733 9.08 -49.73 18.69
N TYR A 734 9.11 -49.84 20.01
CA TYR A 734 8.81 -48.73 20.90
C TYR A 734 9.70 -47.51 20.60
N VAL A 735 11.02 -47.70 20.51
CA VAL A 735 12.00 -46.66 20.18
C VAL A 735 11.63 -45.97 18.86
N ALA A 736 11.30 -46.74 17.82
CA ALA A 736 10.89 -46.20 16.52
C ALA A 736 9.62 -45.35 16.62
N THR A 737 8.59 -45.82 17.35
CA THR A 737 7.35 -45.04 17.54
C THR A 737 7.62 -43.73 18.29
N LYS A 738 8.50 -43.72 19.29
CA LYS A 738 8.85 -42.52 20.06
C LYS A 738 9.67 -41.50 19.23
N HIS A 739 10.55 -41.95 18.34
CA HIS A 739 11.18 -41.08 17.34
C HIS A 739 10.15 -40.47 16.37
N ALA A 740 9.18 -41.27 15.92
CA ALA A 740 8.13 -40.80 15.02
C ALA A 740 7.28 -39.70 15.66
N VAL A 741 6.96 -39.81 16.96
CA VAL A 741 6.24 -38.76 17.72
C VAL A 741 7.02 -37.44 17.77
N VAL A 742 8.34 -37.50 18.02
CA VAL A 742 9.22 -36.31 18.05
C VAL A 742 9.23 -35.64 16.67
N ALA A 743 9.44 -36.41 15.61
CA ALA A 743 9.51 -35.90 14.24
C ALA A 743 8.18 -35.30 13.77
N PHE A 744 7.06 -35.98 14.04
CA PHE A 744 5.72 -35.52 13.70
C PHE A 744 5.39 -34.19 14.38
N THR A 745 5.60 -34.11 15.70
CA THR A 745 5.24 -32.92 16.48
C THR A 745 6.11 -31.71 16.10
N ASN A 746 7.41 -31.91 15.88
CA ASN A 746 8.31 -30.84 15.45
C ASN A 746 7.93 -30.29 14.05
N SER A 747 7.41 -31.16 13.16
CA SER A 747 6.94 -30.74 11.83
C SER A 747 5.70 -29.83 11.88
N LEU A 748 4.96 -29.81 12.99
CA LEU A 748 3.80 -28.93 13.18
C LEU A 748 4.18 -27.48 13.55
N LYS A 749 5.45 -27.22 13.89
CA LYS A 749 5.94 -25.90 14.31
C LYS A 749 5.57 -24.77 13.34
N SER A 750 5.77 -24.99 12.04
CA SER A 750 5.54 -23.99 10.99
C SER A 750 4.06 -23.65 10.79
N HIS A 751 3.14 -24.46 11.33
CA HIS A 751 1.70 -24.28 11.18
C HIS A 751 1.06 -23.49 12.34
N TYR A 752 1.82 -23.14 13.38
CA TYR A 752 1.31 -22.39 14.53
C TYR A 752 0.69 -21.04 14.13
N ALA A 753 1.34 -20.27 13.25
CA ALA A 753 0.84 -18.97 12.80
C ALA A 753 -0.52 -19.07 12.09
N LYS A 754 -0.82 -20.22 11.47
CA LYS A 754 -2.09 -20.48 10.78
C LYS A 754 -3.15 -21.02 11.74
N THR A 755 -2.78 -21.95 12.62
CA THR A 755 -3.74 -22.72 13.43
C THR A 755 -4.01 -22.09 14.79
N GLY A 756 -3.08 -21.30 15.34
CA GLY A 756 -3.12 -20.83 16.72
C GLY A 756 -2.95 -21.95 17.76
N VAL A 757 -2.56 -23.16 17.33
CA VAL A 757 -2.40 -24.33 18.20
C VAL A 757 -0.92 -24.65 18.38
N ARG A 758 -0.40 -24.51 19.59
CA ARG A 758 0.98 -24.89 19.90
C ARG A 758 1.06 -26.40 20.14
N ALA A 759 1.94 -27.09 19.43
CA ALA A 759 2.17 -28.52 19.61
C ALA A 759 3.59 -28.73 20.11
N MET A 760 3.78 -29.50 21.18
CA MET A 760 5.08 -29.69 21.83
C MET A 760 5.28 -31.14 22.26
N THR A 761 6.54 -31.57 22.37
CA THR A 761 6.89 -32.95 22.74
C THR A 761 7.51 -33.02 24.12
N MET A 762 6.92 -33.82 25.01
CA MET A 762 7.54 -34.19 26.28
C MET A 762 8.23 -35.56 26.13
N CYS A 763 9.49 -35.67 26.52
CA CYS A 763 10.31 -36.87 26.45
C CYS A 763 10.72 -37.32 27.86
N PRO A 764 9.89 -38.11 28.57
CA PRO A 764 10.26 -38.61 29.89
C PRO A 764 11.37 -39.67 29.83
N GLY A 765 12.29 -39.62 30.78
CA GLY A 765 13.14 -40.73 31.17
C GLY A 765 12.34 -41.87 31.83
N LEU A 766 13.04 -42.90 32.30
CA LEU A 766 12.41 -44.07 32.92
C LEU A 766 11.54 -43.65 34.10
N THR A 767 10.23 -43.90 34.02
CA THR A 767 9.24 -43.40 35.00
C THR A 767 8.49 -44.56 35.65
N SER A 768 8.36 -44.53 36.97
CA SER A 768 7.64 -45.54 37.76
C SER A 768 6.14 -45.58 37.42
N THR A 769 5.76 -46.42 36.46
CA THR A 769 4.38 -46.59 35.96
C THR A 769 4.04 -48.07 35.74
N SER A 770 2.78 -48.40 35.48
CA SER A 770 2.37 -49.77 35.11
C SER A 770 3.01 -50.26 33.81
N MET A 771 3.43 -49.37 32.91
CA MET A 771 4.01 -49.68 31.60
C MET A 771 5.32 -50.48 31.68
N ILE A 772 6.10 -50.32 32.76
CA ILE A 772 7.40 -50.97 32.93
C ILE A 772 7.32 -52.29 33.72
N ARG A 773 6.12 -52.74 34.09
CA ARG A 773 5.94 -54.03 34.76
C ARG A 773 6.25 -55.17 33.81
N THR A 774 6.89 -56.23 34.32
CA THR A 774 7.39 -57.36 33.53
C THR A 774 6.30 -58.18 32.84
N ASP A 775 5.05 -58.12 33.31
CA ASP A 775 3.88 -58.78 32.72
C ASP A 775 3.31 -58.02 31.50
N ILE A 776 3.61 -56.73 31.39
CA ILE A 776 3.10 -55.83 30.35
C ILE A 776 4.20 -55.52 29.32
N ALA A 777 5.45 -55.35 29.77
CA ALA A 777 6.59 -55.06 28.93
C ALA A 777 7.11 -56.31 28.20
N LYS A 778 6.78 -56.46 26.92
CA LYS A 778 7.13 -57.65 26.12
C LYS A 778 8.10 -57.31 24.98
N PRO A 779 9.39 -57.67 25.09
CA PRO A 779 10.37 -57.42 24.02
C PRO A 779 10.15 -58.37 22.83
N LEU A 780 10.86 -58.14 21.72
CA LEU A 780 10.88 -59.07 20.58
C LEU A 780 11.47 -60.43 21.00
N TYR A 781 11.02 -61.51 20.34
CA TYR A 781 11.39 -62.88 20.71
C TYR A 781 12.91 -63.18 20.73
N PHE A 782 13.72 -62.39 20.02
CA PHE A 782 15.18 -62.55 19.93
C PHE A 782 15.96 -61.62 20.86
N VAL A 783 15.29 -60.62 21.42
CA VAL A 783 15.83 -59.78 22.50
C VAL A 783 15.56 -60.60 23.76
N GLY A 784 16.59 -60.95 24.54
CA GLY A 784 16.48 -61.88 25.67
C GLY A 784 15.51 -61.44 26.78
N ASN A 785 15.61 -62.03 27.98
CA ASN A 785 14.74 -61.69 29.12
C ASN A 785 15.11 -60.31 29.73
N SER A 786 14.95 -59.22 28.96
CA SER A 786 15.27 -57.84 29.32
C SER A 786 14.27 -57.23 30.30
N SER A 787 13.10 -57.85 30.49
CA SER A 787 12.01 -57.30 31.30
C SER A 787 12.43 -57.05 32.76
N SER A 788 13.24 -57.93 33.36
CA SER A 788 13.75 -57.76 34.74
C SER A 788 14.79 -56.65 34.90
N ALA A 789 15.41 -56.20 33.80
CA ALA A 789 16.42 -55.13 33.84
C ALA A 789 15.79 -53.73 33.97
N LEU A 790 14.56 -53.53 33.47
CA LEU A 790 13.88 -52.22 33.58
C LEU A 790 13.42 -51.91 35.01
N THR A 791 12.99 -52.91 35.76
CA THR A 791 12.53 -52.73 37.15
C THR A 791 13.64 -52.38 38.13
N ASN A 792 14.90 -52.67 37.78
CA ASN A 792 16.07 -52.44 38.64
C ASN A 792 16.79 -51.11 38.34
N ARG A 793 16.38 -50.36 37.31
CA ARG A 793 16.98 -49.07 36.97
C ARG A 793 16.37 -47.94 37.80
N PRO A 794 17.15 -46.90 38.16
CA PRO A 794 16.61 -45.72 38.82
C PRO A 794 15.52 -45.10 37.93
N SER A 795 14.34 -44.89 38.50
CA SER A 795 13.21 -44.31 37.80
C SER A 795 12.70 -43.06 38.51
N GLN A 796 12.18 -42.12 37.73
CA GLN A 796 11.60 -40.89 38.25
C GLN A 796 10.13 -41.07 38.61
N SER A 797 9.61 -40.14 39.42
CA SER A 797 8.20 -40.16 39.81
C SER A 797 7.31 -39.61 38.70
N PRO A 798 6.08 -40.14 38.50
CA PRO A 798 5.10 -39.54 37.59
C PRO A 798 4.76 -38.09 37.95
N LYS A 799 4.84 -37.73 39.24
CA LYS A 799 4.64 -36.36 39.73
C LYS A 799 5.67 -35.40 39.13
N THR A 800 6.93 -35.81 39.04
CA THR A 800 7.99 -35.00 38.43
C THR A 800 7.69 -34.71 36.96
N VAL A 801 7.27 -35.73 36.20
CA VAL A 801 6.88 -35.57 34.80
C VAL A 801 5.66 -34.66 34.66
N GLY A 802 4.66 -34.78 35.55
CA GLY A 802 3.50 -33.90 35.59
C GLY A 802 3.87 -32.42 35.84
N LEU A 803 4.78 -32.16 36.77
CA LEU A 803 5.29 -30.80 37.01
C LEU A 803 6.06 -30.26 35.81
N ALA A 804 6.87 -31.10 35.15
CA ALA A 804 7.57 -30.72 33.94
C ALA A 804 6.61 -30.39 32.79
N ILE A 805 5.51 -31.14 32.64
CA ILE A 805 4.46 -30.85 31.67
C ILE A 805 3.76 -29.53 32.00
N ALA A 806 3.47 -29.25 33.27
CA ALA A 806 2.88 -27.98 33.68
C ALA A 806 3.80 -26.80 33.34
N GLU A 807 5.10 -26.90 33.66
CA GLU A 807 6.09 -25.88 33.30
C GLU A 807 6.22 -25.72 31.76
N MET A 808 6.12 -26.83 31.02
CA MET A 808 6.13 -26.83 29.56
C MET A 808 4.92 -26.10 28.96
N ILE A 809 3.73 -26.25 29.54
CA ILE A 809 2.52 -25.53 29.09
C ILE A 809 2.72 -24.01 29.23
N GLU A 810 3.30 -23.58 30.35
CA GLU A 810 3.52 -22.17 30.66
C GLU A 810 4.59 -21.54 29.76
N LYS A 811 5.74 -22.20 29.60
CA LYS A 811 6.95 -21.60 29.01
C LYS A 811 7.30 -22.11 27.61
N GLY A 812 6.73 -23.24 27.18
CA GLY A 812 7.11 -23.91 25.94
C GLY A 812 6.61 -23.19 24.68
N GLU A 813 7.48 -23.14 23.67
CA GLU A 813 7.15 -22.64 22.33
C GLU A 813 6.64 -23.78 21.43
N SER A 814 5.91 -23.46 20.36
CA SER A 814 5.45 -24.48 19.40
C SER A 814 6.66 -25.19 18.75
N GLY A 815 6.59 -26.53 18.69
CA GLY A 815 7.67 -27.40 18.24
C GLY A 815 8.76 -27.65 19.29
N ALA A 816 8.63 -27.14 20.52
CA ALA A 816 9.61 -27.42 21.57
C ALA A 816 9.60 -28.90 21.96
N VAL A 817 10.80 -29.44 22.20
CA VAL A 817 11.00 -30.80 22.71
C VAL A 817 11.71 -30.70 24.04
N TRP A 818 11.07 -31.18 25.11
CA TRP A 818 11.60 -31.12 26.47
C TRP A 818 11.86 -32.51 27.01
N VAL A 819 12.90 -32.65 27.81
CA VAL A 819 13.24 -33.89 28.53
C VAL A 819 13.02 -33.67 30.02
N SER A 820 12.44 -34.67 30.67
CA SER A 820 12.35 -34.78 32.13
C SER A 820 12.94 -36.13 32.52
N GLU A 821 14.05 -36.12 33.25
CA GLU A 821 14.75 -37.33 33.67
C GLU A 821 15.32 -37.18 35.09
N GLU A 822 15.53 -38.32 35.76
CA GLU A 822 16.21 -38.40 37.07
C GLU A 822 15.66 -37.53 38.20
N ASN A 823 14.39 -37.08 38.11
CA ASN A 823 13.80 -36.07 39.00
C ASN A 823 14.51 -34.70 39.00
N ASN A 824 15.32 -34.40 37.98
CA ASN A 824 15.91 -33.09 37.76
C ASN A 824 14.91 -32.11 37.12
N PRO A 825 15.15 -30.79 37.19
CA PRO A 825 14.37 -29.81 36.45
C PRO A 825 14.34 -30.14 34.94
N PRO A 826 13.20 -29.97 34.26
CA PRO A 826 13.12 -30.27 32.84
C PRO A 826 14.00 -29.34 32.02
N TYR A 827 14.50 -29.81 30.89
CA TYR A 827 15.30 -29.02 29.98
C TYR A 827 14.82 -29.14 28.53
N ALA A 828 14.96 -28.04 27.79
CA ALA A 828 14.62 -28.00 26.37
C ALA A 828 15.79 -28.51 25.52
N VAL A 829 15.50 -29.44 24.60
CA VAL A 829 16.47 -29.93 23.62
C VAL A 829 16.60 -28.89 22.51
N ARG A 830 17.77 -28.24 22.44
CA ARG A 830 18.14 -27.35 21.33
C ARG A 830 18.79 -28.19 20.23
N ASP A 831 18.58 -27.79 18.98
CA ASP A 831 19.22 -28.39 17.82
C ASP A 831 18.96 -29.90 17.64
N LEU A 832 17.71 -30.25 17.31
CA LEU A 832 17.43 -31.46 16.52
C LEU A 832 18.05 -31.23 15.13
N GLU A 833 19.38 -31.38 15.04
CA GLU A 833 20.26 -30.89 13.98
C GLU A 833 19.69 -30.99 12.57
N LEU A 834 19.94 -29.95 11.77
CA LEU A 834 19.79 -30.01 10.32
C LEU A 834 20.66 -31.17 9.80
N TYR A 835 20.12 -31.96 8.88
CA TYR A 835 20.82 -33.08 8.24
C TYR A 835 22.27 -32.76 7.78
N LYS A 836 22.54 -31.49 7.45
CA LYS A 836 23.87 -30.98 7.07
C LYS A 836 24.93 -31.10 8.16
N ASP A 837 24.55 -31.00 9.43
CA ASP A 837 25.51 -30.96 10.54
C ASP A 837 25.89 -32.39 11.01
N ARG A 838 25.17 -33.42 10.52
CA ARG A 838 25.41 -34.85 10.77
C ARG A 838 26.23 -35.55 9.69
N ALA A 839 26.56 -34.86 8.59
CA ALA A 839 27.25 -35.46 7.47
C ALA A 839 28.75 -35.55 7.75
N VAL A 840 29.24 -36.75 8.04
CA VAL A 840 30.67 -37.05 8.05
C VAL A 840 31.06 -37.56 6.66
N PRO A 841 32.14 -37.06 6.04
CA PRO A 841 32.62 -37.60 4.78
C PRO A 841 32.96 -39.09 4.93
N ILE A 842 32.42 -39.91 4.04
CA ILE A 842 32.66 -41.36 4.00
C ILE A 842 34.08 -41.57 3.42
N PRO A 843 34.97 -42.34 4.09
CA PRO A 843 36.30 -42.64 3.57
C PRO A 843 36.26 -43.53 2.32
#